data_AF-A0A2E1X3Y6-F1
#
_entry.id   AF-A0A2E1X3Y6-F1
#
_cell.length_a   1.000
_cell.length_b   1.000
_cell.length_c   1.000
_cell.angle_alpha   90.00
_cell.angle_beta   90.00
_cell.angle_gamma   90.00
#
_symmetry.space_group_name_H-M   'P 1'
#
loop_
_entity.id
_entity.type
_entity.pdbx_description
1 polymer ?
#
loop_
_entity_poly.entity_id
_entity_poly.type
_entity_poly.pdbx_seq_one_letter_code
_entity_poly.pdbx_strand_id
1 'polypeptide(L)'
;MGQFHMGINMGHDRSVAVVENGKIIIAIEQERLDRIKHSVGFMLQAPHDMELVQVPGESIAYCLDHFGIPLSAMATITANMPGEDLAPQIMRGKFSAELADRLRTIPSHHLAHAYSAFWPSGFDEALVLVVDASGSITENREGRRTESYTLYEGRGTELKEIHSERVKSHLAALSTIGFVYETVSRRAGFVTNLKSGLSFPESGKLMGLAAYGGPQDNWQNWMASEKSSFEIKMSAYDIFLEMAALEKRYDDGQGKPYFRPWLVDLAYKVQAELEQILSDLVSEACQKTRLNKLCIAGGVGLNSVANYKILQNCGLENVFTFPAAADNGIAAGCALWAYHTQEGGRERPALGSVCFGRSYSKNEVDAAIDAFSDRIDVQQHEPEDLTHQVAKALTRGNIVARFESGSEYGPRALGHRSILADPAFERMKDVVNARVKFREAFRPFAPFVPLERANEVFDLSIPSPYMLLVAPVRQEYREKLPAITHQDGTGRVQTCTSDQNPFFHDLCLEAERIRGGVPVLLNTSFNVAGQPIVETPEQAIETFLRTDIDYLALEDRWIKRSHQPVKDYSDHILDLPKEPLPHGLEPNQPSVLALMEELDEAIFRGAQSQSWSETEVTALSSQGARFKETSKLFPQTPFLVPLKTQLSENATLIVDPHTQSLLIDETGKLADLPLDMNQVHTVLALQHDPGTLSENLRLEFRSTPVEFDELIMQMIKVLEQFKVPIAGGWIDRFIEETQLDPIPSFSNTLGVFENEDFRLDQQLRVIRRTILDHGYDEQSICELLAVESLQTIEPTKLHYLDKHVLPQTPRADLIRLFQLRGSVPQQSIEEIFGQQNTNLLESLGMLNRKGDEFSSAIDLFCCGGLLFATDHRYMIQADDHLDEDPVMYIGMDSHGLVQTAPREHCEHVLDLCSGSGVQGIVASRYARNVTAVDINPRAIRFARFNAQLNGIENYHAKLGNLYDVVDNQKFDCILANPPFVPSPDEGLKFRDGGVSGENILRSIIEGSWSHLTAEGRLCIVTDLVNVETYNQKLSSWLGQVNAYGLILSTADRDEILFSVPHCHAPFSQSLEDYNRELERWINNFRGADLKAVNFGYILLWKRPEEVGCDLTQRTIHNPTTQIWEQAQDWLEQRQHWDSNQSDSMILALHPELRINTEETIGSDEHQVELRFGENPFFTTYGITNRIADELRRIYLTEPELKRILDSSESWIEKLHRLGILRLNKRRRILSGESNNNPGNRKETVEEHATKTTPTCLSTYLG
;
A
#
# COMPACT_ATOMS: atom_id res chain seq x y z
N MET A 1 -31.92 48.84 -22.03
CA MET A 1 -31.12 48.53 -20.84
C MET A 1 -30.63 47.11 -21.02
N GLY A 2 -29.35 46.86 -20.79
CA GLY A 2 -28.81 45.51 -20.89
C GLY A 2 -29.41 44.63 -19.81
N GLN A 3 -29.40 43.32 -20.04
CA GLN A 3 -29.79 42.35 -19.02
C GLN A 3 -28.59 42.06 -18.09
N PHE A 4 -28.87 41.82 -16.81
CA PHE A 4 -27.83 41.47 -15.83
C PHE A 4 -27.70 39.95 -15.71
N HIS A 5 -26.47 39.46 -15.83
CA HIS A 5 -26.13 38.03 -15.69
C HIS A 5 -25.25 37.84 -14.47
N MET A 6 -25.70 37.00 -13.52
CA MET A 6 -24.95 36.70 -12.31
C MET A 6 -24.26 35.35 -12.43
N GLY A 7 -22.98 35.30 -12.08
CA GLY A 7 -22.24 34.06 -11.89
C GLY A 7 -21.81 33.91 -10.43
N ILE A 8 -21.74 32.65 -9.97
CA ILE A 8 -21.50 32.30 -8.56
C ILE A 8 -20.52 31.12 -8.51
N ASN A 9 -19.42 31.28 -7.79
CA ASN A 9 -18.56 30.17 -7.39
C ASN A 9 -19.00 29.63 -6.01
N MET A 10 -19.30 28.33 -5.93
CA MET A 10 -19.72 27.65 -4.70
C MET A 10 -18.65 26.73 -4.09
N GLY A 11 -17.48 26.59 -4.72
CA GLY A 11 -16.36 25.81 -4.23
C GLY A 11 -15.59 26.46 -3.07
N HIS A 12 -14.27 26.30 -3.06
CA HIS A 12 -13.39 27.19 -2.29
C HIS A 12 -13.22 28.52 -3.04
N ASP A 13 -12.73 29.55 -2.34
CA ASP A 13 -12.60 30.91 -2.90
C ASP A 13 -13.94 31.45 -3.46
N ARG A 14 -15.02 31.25 -2.69
CA ARG A 14 -16.37 31.66 -3.10
C ARG A 14 -16.39 33.10 -3.58
N SER A 15 -17.09 33.34 -4.68
CA SER A 15 -17.13 34.65 -5.33
C SER A 15 -18.42 34.86 -6.12
N VAL A 16 -18.73 36.12 -6.40
CA VAL A 16 -19.89 36.52 -7.20
C VAL A 16 -19.46 37.61 -8.18
N ALA A 17 -19.96 37.54 -9.42
CA ALA A 17 -19.75 38.55 -10.44
C ALA A 17 -21.05 38.83 -11.22
N VAL A 18 -21.24 40.07 -11.65
CA VAL A 18 -22.37 40.50 -12.48
C VAL A 18 -21.87 41.14 -13.77
N VAL A 19 -22.43 40.69 -14.89
CA VAL A 19 -22.12 41.13 -16.25
C VAL A 19 -23.32 41.82 -16.88
N GLU A 20 -23.07 42.92 -17.59
CA GLU A 20 -24.03 43.60 -18.47
C GLU A 20 -23.34 43.92 -19.81
N ASN A 21 -23.97 43.55 -20.94
CA ASN A 21 -23.43 43.78 -22.29
C ASN A 21 -21.97 43.31 -22.46
N GLY A 22 -21.65 42.12 -21.96
CA GLY A 22 -20.30 41.54 -22.05
C GLY A 22 -19.24 42.18 -21.15
N LYS A 23 -19.59 43.19 -20.35
CA LYS A 23 -18.69 43.86 -19.40
C LYS A 23 -18.96 43.39 -17.98
N ILE A 24 -17.90 43.04 -17.25
CA ILE A 24 -17.97 42.81 -15.80
C ILE A 24 -18.17 44.17 -15.12
N ILE A 25 -19.28 44.33 -14.39
CA ILE A 25 -19.64 45.61 -13.76
C ILE A 25 -19.27 45.63 -12.28
N ILE A 26 -19.51 44.51 -11.58
CA ILE A 26 -19.15 44.31 -10.18
C ILE A 26 -18.75 42.85 -9.96
N ALA A 27 -17.74 42.64 -9.12
CA ALA A 27 -17.30 41.32 -8.70
C ALA A 27 -16.61 41.41 -7.34
N ILE A 28 -16.86 40.43 -6.47
CA ILE A 28 -16.29 40.39 -5.12
C ILE A 28 -16.02 38.95 -4.67
N GLU A 29 -14.90 38.76 -3.97
CA GLU A 29 -14.55 37.51 -3.31
C GLU A 29 -15.12 37.50 -1.89
N GLN A 30 -15.77 36.42 -1.49
CA GLN A 30 -16.42 36.30 -0.17
C GLN A 30 -15.42 36.47 0.97
N GLU A 31 -14.15 36.07 0.78
CA GLU A 31 -13.10 36.26 1.78
C GLU A 31 -12.85 37.73 2.15
N ARG A 32 -13.12 38.67 1.24
CA ARG A 32 -12.97 40.11 1.49
C ARG A 32 -14.00 40.60 2.52
N LEU A 33 -15.19 39.98 2.52
CA LEU A 33 -16.34 40.33 3.34
C LEU A 33 -16.31 39.62 4.70
N ASP A 34 -16.20 38.29 4.70
CA ASP A 34 -16.23 37.48 5.93
C ASP A 34 -14.88 37.46 6.69
N ARG A 35 -13.81 37.98 6.05
CA ARG A 35 -12.43 38.03 6.57
C ARG A 35 -11.79 36.66 6.79
N ILE A 36 -12.34 35.61 6.18
CA ILE A 36 -11.83 34.24 6.20
C ILE A 36 -11.16 33.95 4.86
N LYS A 37 -9.82 33.86 4.86
CA LYS A 37 -9.06 33.46 3.68
C LYS A 37 -9.55 32.14 3.11
N HIS A 38 -9.63 32.04 1.79
CA HIS A 38 -10.12 30.85 1.09
C HIS A 38 -11.54 30.46 1.51
N SER A 39 -12.42 31.45 1.71
CA SER A 39 -13.81 31.25 2.17
C SER A 39 -14.46 30.04 1.47
N VAL A 40 -14.81 29.02 2.26
CA VAL A 40 -15.20 27.69 1.77
C VAL A 40 -16.73 27.55 1.75
N GLY A 41 -17.28 27.10 0.62
CA GLY A 41 -18.70 26.71 0.50
C GLY A 41 -18.96 25.22 0.68
N PHE A 42 -18.03 24.38 0.26
CA PHE A 42 -18.14 22.92 0.17
C PHE A 42 -16.75 22.28 0.33
N MET A 43 -16.57 21.26 1.19
CA MET A 43 -15.54 20.21 1.09
C MET A 43 -15.68 19.17 2.23
N LEU A 44 -16.76 18.39 2.20
CA LEU A 44 -16.77 17.03 2.76
C LEU A 44 -17.12 16.12 1.60
N GLN A 45 -16.26 15.13 1.29
CA GLN A 45 -16.48 14.12 0.24
C GLN A 45 -17.59 13.10 0.61
N ALA A 46 -18.64 13.56 1.30
CA ALA A 46 -19.86 12.80 1.50
C ALA A 46 -20.96 13.52 0.72
N PRO A 47 -21.34 13.05 -0.48
CA PRO A 47 -22.44 13.63 -1.28
C PRO A 47 -23.81 13.59 -0.59
N HIS A 48 -23.90 13.11 0.66
CA HIS A 48 -25.14 12.87 1.38
C HIS A 48 -25.67 14.06 2.18
N ASP A 49 -24.90 15.13 2.38
CA ASP A 49 -25.31 16.30 3.19
C ASP A 49 -25.38 17.62 2.38
N MET A 50 -26.07 17.59 1.24
CA MET A 50 -26.30 18.79 0.40
C MET A 50 -26.89 19.99 1.17
N GLU A 51 -27.58 19.74 2.28
CA GLU A 51 -28.19 20.80 3.11
C GLU A 51 -27.16 21.67 3.84
N LEU A 52 -25.94 21.18 4.05
CA LEU A 52 -24.87 21.87 4.79
C LEU A 52 -24.05 22.84 3.93
N VAL A 53 -24.24 22.84 2.60
CA VAL A 53 -23.49 23.70 1.68
C VAL A 53 -23.95 25.15 1.79
N GLN A 54 -23.00 26.06 2.07
CA GLN A 54 -23.29 27.48 2.28
C GLN A 54 -23.12 28.29 0.99
N VAL A 55 -24.21 28.87 0.52
CA VAL A 55 -24.24 29.86 -0.58
C VAL A 55 -23.54 31.16 -0.13
N PRO A 56 -22.74 31.85 -0.98
CA PRO A 56 -22.09 33.12 -0.65
C PRO A 56 -23.09 34.30 -0.59
N GLY A 57 -24.01 34.26 0.37
CA GLY A 57 -25.11 35.21 0.49
C GLY A 57 -24.68 36.67 0.65
N GLU A 58 -23.58 36.93 1.37
CA GLU A 58 -23.04 38.28 1.53
C GLU A 58 -22.49 38.85 0.22
N SER A 59 -21.78 38.04 -0.57
CA SER A 59 -21.28 38.46 -1.89
C SER A 59 -22.43 38.72 -2.87
N ILE A 60 -23.48 37.90 -2.82
CA ILE A 60 -24.70 38.12 -3.62
C ILE A 60 -25.35 39.46 -3.23
N ALA A 61 -25.56 39.68 -1.93
CA ALA A 61 -26.15 40.93 -1.42
C ALA A 61 -25.29 42.14 -1.80
N TYR A 62 -23.96 42.06 -1.62
CA TYR A 62 -23.02 43.11 -1.98
C TYR A 62 -23.17 43.54 -3.46
N CYS A 63 -23.29 42.57 -4.37
CA CYS A 63 -23.46 42.87 -5.80
C CYS A 63 -24.84 43.47 -6.13
N LEU A 64 -25.90 42.99 -5.47
CA LEU A 64 -27.27 43.49 -5.69
C LEU A 64 -27.46 44.91 -5.13
N ASP A 65 -26.93 45.17 -3.93
CA ASP A 65 -27.01 46.46 -3.25
C ASP A 65 -26.30 47.56 -4.05
N HIS A 66 -25.22 47.22 -4.76
CA HIS A 66 -24.54 48.15 -5.67
C HIS A 66 -25.46 48.74 -6.74
N PHE A 67 -26.39 47.95 -7.26
CA PHE A 67 -27.36 48.39 -8.27
C PHE A 67 -28.70 48.84 -7.66
N GLY A 68 -28.95 48.53 -6.38
CA GLY A 68 -30.25 48.73 -5.75
C GLY A 68 -31.37 47.89 -6.38
N ILE A 69 -31.04 46.68 -6.86
CA ILE A 69 -31.99 45.78 -7.55
C ILE A 69 -32.21 44.47 -6.78
N PRO A 70 -33.40 43.86 -6.86
CA PRO A 70 -33.64 42.53 -6.28
C PRO A 70 -33.00 41.41 -7.12
N LEU A 71 -32.74 40.25 -6.50
CA LEU A 71 -32.22 39.07 -7.20
C LEU A 71 -33.09 38.63 -8.40
N SER A 72 -34.41 38.84 -8.33
CA SER A 72 -35.34 38.53 -9.44
C SER A 72 -35.15 39.39 -10.68
N ALA A 73 -34.40 40.49 -10.59
CA ALA A 73 -34.02 41.32 -11.74
C ALA A 73 -32.90 40.68 -12.59
N MET A 74 -32.21 39.65 -12.09
CA MET A 74 -31.19 38.92 -12.86
C MET A 74 -31.83 38.15 -14.01
N ALA A 75 -31.31 38.28 -15.23
CA ALA A 75 -31.79 37.51 -16.37
C ALA A 75 -31.37 36.04 -16.27
N THR A 76 -30.14 35.78 -15.83
CA THR A 76 -29.63 34.44 -15.56
C THR A 76 -28.82 34.40 -14.28
N ILE A 77 -28.83 33.25 -13.60
CA ILE A 77 -27.95 32.93 -12.48
C ILE A 77 -27.22 31.63 -12.83
N THR A 78 -25.89 31.62 -12.82
CA THR A 78 -25.10 30.44 -13.15
C THR A 78 -24.15 30.13 -12.01
N ALA A 79 -24.34 28.99 -11.36
CA ALA A 79 -23.51 28.54 -10.26
C ALA A 79 -22.69 27.32 -10.68
N ASN A 80 -21.44 27.23 -10.20
CA ASN A 80 -20.56 26.12 -10.48
C ASN A 80 -19.63 25.83 -9.28
N MET A 81 -19.18 24.58 -9.19
CA MET A 81 -18.15 24.12 -8.26
C MET A 81 -17.27 23.04 -8.95
N PRO A 82 -16.00 22.88 -8.54
CA PRO A 82 -15.13 21.82 -9.07
C PRO A 82 -15.59 20.43 -8.56
N GLY A 83 -15.11 19.37 -9.22
CA GLY A 83 -15.52 18.00 -8.93
C GLY A 83 -16.85 17.62 -9.59
N GLU A 84 -17.69 16.87 -8.87
CA GLU A 84 -19.07 16.63 -9.30
C GLU A 84 -19.89 17.91 -9.03
N ASP A 85 -20.34 18.58 -10.10
CA ASP A 85 -20.99 19.90 -9.99
C ASP A 85 -22.43 19.79 -9.47
N LEU A 86 -22.58 19.88 -8.15
CA LEU A 86 -23.87 19.89 -7.47
C LEU A 86 -24.46 21.31 -7.28
N ALA A 87 -23.71 22.36 -7.62
CA ALA A 87 -24.10 23.75 -7.36
C ALA A 87 -25.46 24.12 -7.98
N PRO A 88 -25.78 23.77 -9.25
CA PRO A 88 -27.09 24.03 -9.81
C PRO A 88 -28.24 23.34 -9.06
N GLN A 89 -28.02 22.13 -8.55
CA GLN A 89 -29.05 21.37 -7.82
C GLN A 89 -29.31 22.00 -6.44
N ILE A 90 -28.25 22.36 -5.73
CA ILE A 90 -28.32 23.02 -4.42
C ILE A 90 -29.06 24.35 -4.54
N MET A 91 -28.71 25.17 -5.54
CA MET A 91 -29.34 26.47 -5.76
C MET A 91 -30.83 26.32 -6.10
N ARG A 92 -31.21 25.32 -6.92
CA ARG A 92 -32.64 25.02 -7.18
C ARG A 92 -33.39 24.67 -5.90
N GLY A 93 -32.77 23.95 -4.97
CA GLY A 93 -33.37 23.61 -3.68
C GLY A 93 -33.53 24.80 -2.73
N LYS A 94 -32.74 25.87 -2.89
CA LYS A 94 -32.81 27.08 -2.04
C LYS A 94 -33.65 28.20 -2.65
N PHE A 95 -33.87 28.20 -3.96
CA PHE A 95 -34.58 29.25 -4.68
C PHE A 95 -36.08 28.97 -4.83
N SER A 96 -36.87 30.04 -4.97
CA SER A 96 -38.27 29.93 -5.40
C SER A 96 -38.35 29.39 -6.84
N ALA A 97 -39.49 28.82 -7.24
CA ALA A 97 -39.66 28.29 -8.61
C ALA A 97 -39.31 29.32 -9.70
N GLU A 98 -39.72 30.58 -9.53
CA GLU A 98 -39.41 31.68 -10.47
C GLU A 98 -37.90 31.94 -10.61
N LEU A 99 -37.16 31.86 -9.51
CA LEU A 99 -35.70 32.04 -9.53
C LEU A 99 -34.98 30.79 -10.04
N ALA A 100 -35.51 29.59 -9.76
CA ALA A 100 -34.99 28.33 -10.26
C ALA A 100 -35.04 28.26 -11.79
N ASP A 101 -36.05 28.85 -12.43
CA ASP A 101 -36.17 28.94 -13.90
C ASP A 101 -35.09 29.83 -14.54
N ARG A 102 -34.43 30.69 -13.75
CA ARG A 102 -33.33 31.56 -14.19
C ARG A 102 -31.96 30.91 -13.98
N LEU A 103 -31.90 29.75 -13.32
CA LEU A 103 -30.64 29.01 -13.14
C LEU A 103 -30.17 28.37 -14.45
N ARG A 104 -28.87 28.46 -14.70
CA ARG A 104 -28.19 27.82 -15.84
C ARG A 104 -27.08 26.91 -15.33
N THR A 105 -26.77 25.89 -16.12
CA THR A 105 -25.71 24.92 -15.82
C THR A 105 -24.67 25.04 -16.92
N ILE A 106 -23.44 25.41 -16.54
CA ILE A 106 -22.32 25.41 -17.46
C ILE A 106 -21.78 23.98 -17.63
N PRO A 107 -21.39 23.55 -18.85
CA PRO A 107 -20.99 22.15 -19.09
C PRO A 107 -19.69 21.69 -18.40
N SER A 108 -18.79 22.61 -18.05
CA SER A 108 -17.48 22.28 -17.49
C SER A 108 -16.96 23.43 -16.63
N HIS A 109 -16.27 23.07 -15.54
CA HIS A 109 -15.54 23.99 -14.68
C HIS A 109 -14.40 24.69 -15.45
N HIS A 110 -13.63 23.95 -16.25
CA HIS A 110 -12.59 24.54 -17.10
C HIS A 110 -13.16 25.47 -18.17
N LEU A 111 -14.38 25.22 -18.65
CA LEU A 111 -15.02 26.15 -19.58
C LEU A 111 -15.34 27.49 -18.90
N ALA A 112 -15.76 27.51 -17.63
CA ALA A 112 -15.92 28.77 -16.89
C ALA A 112 -14.61 29.55 -16.80
N HIS A 113 -13.50 28.87 -16.46
CA HIS A 113 -12.16 29.46 -16.47
C HIS A 113 -11.78 30.01 -17.86
N ALA A 114 -12.06 29.28 -18.94
CA ALA A 114 -11.76 29.72 -20.30
C ALA A 114 -12.51 31.01 -20.67
N TYR A 115 -13.79 31.13 -20.27
CA TYR A 115 -14.57 32.36 -20.45
C TYR A 115 -14.05 33.51 -19.60
N SER A 116 -13.61 33.29 -18.36
CA SER A 116 -13.07 34.37 -17.52
C SER A 116 -11.81 34.99 -18.10
N ALA A 117 -11.02 34.24 -18.86
CA ALA A 117 -9.81 34.75 -19.52
C ALA A 117 -10.05 35.26 -20.95
N PHE A 118 -10.63 34.47 -21.85
CA PHE A 118 -10.70 34.85 -23.26
C PHE A 118 -11.64 36.04 -23.49
N TRP A 119 -12.83 36.03 -22.92
CA TRP A 119 -13.84 37.06 -23.18
C TRP A 119 -13.39 38.48 -22.88
N PRO A 120 -12.79 38.76 -21.70
CA PRO A 120 -12.29 40.09 -21.38
C PRO A 120 -10.86 40.37 -21.91
N SER A 121 -10.19 39.44 -22.60
CA SER A 121 -8.80 39.64 -23.05
C SER A 121 -8.61 40.79 -24.05
N GLY A 122 -9.66 41.14 -24.80
CA GLY A 122 -9.55 42.05 -25.96
C GLY A 122 -8.90 41.44 -27.20
N PHE A 123 -8.64 40.12 -27.21
CA PHE A 123 -8.10 39.42 -28.37
C PHE A 123 -9.22 38.84 -29.24
N ASP A 124 -9.19 39.12 -30.55
CA ASP A 124 -10.10 38.53 -31.53
C ASP A 124 -9.83 37.02 -31.71
N GLU A 125 -8.56 36.63 -31.64
CA GLU A 125 -8.12 35.24 -31.70
C GLU A 125 -6.99 34.97 -30.68
N ALA A 126 -7.09 33.86 -29.96
CA ALA A 126 -6.08 33.44 -28.98
C ALA A 126 -6.20 31.95 -28.67
N LEU A 127 -5.08 31.32 -28.35
CA LEU A 127 -5.08 30.06 -27.63
C LEU A 127 -5.54 30.33 -26.19
N VAL A 128 -6.31 29.43 -25.60
CA VAL A 128 -6.70 29.52 -24.18
C VAL A 128 -6.23 28.26 -23.48
N LEU A 129 -5.42 28.43 -22.43
CA LEU A 129 -4.91 27.35 -21.59
C LEU A 129 -5.53 27.47 -20.20
N VAL A 130 -6.29 26.47 -19.81
CA VAL A 130 -6.81 26.32 -18.45
C VAL A 130 -6.02 25.22 -17.76
N VAL A 131 -5.39 25.51 -16.62
CA VAL A 131 -4.61 24.52 -15.85
C VAL A 131 -4.96 24.65 -14.38
N ASP A 132 -5.42 23.56 -13.78
CA ASP A 132 -5.93 23.57 -12.41
C ASP A 132 -5.49 22.34 -11.60
N ALA A 133 -5.81 22.35 -10.31
CA ALA A 133 -5.65 21.19 -9.44
C ALA A 133 -6.64 20.07 -9.83
N SER A 134 -7.91 20.42 -10.05
CA SER A 134 -8.93 19.54 -10.60
C SER A 134 -10.13 20.33 -11.12
N GLY A 135 -10.67 19.96 -12.28
CA GLY A 135 -11.93 20.52 -12.79
C GLY A 135 -13.14 19.62 -12.57
N SER A 136 -14.00 19.53 -13.59
CA SER A 136 -15.23 18.72 -13.53
C SER A 136 -14.93 17.22 -13.56
N ILE A 137 -15.58 16.46 -12.67
CA ILE A 137 -15.57 15.00 -12.69
C ILE A 137 -16.65 14.50 -13.64
N THR A 138 -16.25 13.65 -14.58
CA THR A 138 -17.14 12.94 -15.51
C THR A 138 -16.93 11.44 -15.38
N GLU A 139 -18.01 10.69 -15.56
CA GLU A 139 -17.99 9.23 -15.60
C GLU A 139 -18.05 8.75 -17.05
N ASN A 140 -17.17 7.81 -17.42
CA ASN A 140 -17.16 7.16 -18.73
C ASN A 140 -16.83 5.66 -18.59
N ARG A 141 -16.61 4.98 -19.73
CA ARG A 141 -16.27 3.55 -19.76
C ARG A 141 -14.96 3.17 -19.05
N GLU A 142 -14.14 4.15 -18.70
CA GLU A 142 -12.83 3.98 -18.07
C GLU A 142 -12.86 4.39 -16.58
N GLY A 143 -14.03 4.69 -16.03
CA GLY A 143 -14.24 5.11 -14.64
C GLY A 143 -14.46 6.62 -14.48
N ARG A 144 -14.34 7.11 -13.24
CA ARG A 144 -14.43 8.54 -12.92
C ARG A 144 -13.12 9.25 -13.26
N ARG A 145 -13.20 10.30 -14.09
CA ARG A 145 -12.04 11.12 -14.48
C ARG A 145 -12.30 12.60 -14.19
N THR A 146 -11.25 13.31 -13.75
CA THR A 146 -11.26 14.74 -13.47
C THR A 146 -10.35 15.50 -14.41
N GLU A 147 -10.72 16.73 -14.78
CA GLU A 147 -9.92 17.59 -15.66
C GLU A 147 -8.61 18.03 -14.97
N SER A 148 -7.47 17.95 -15.66
CA SER A 148 -6.19 18.51 -15.20
C SER A 148 -5.86 19.82 -15.94
N TYR A 149 -5.97 19.82 -17.27
CA TYR A 149 -5.82 21.03 -18.09
C TYR A 149 -6.64 20.92 -19.37
N THR A 150 -6.93 22.06 -20.00
CA THR A 150 -7.71 22.11 -21.23
C THR A 150 -7.22 23.24 -22.13
N LEU A 151 -7.10 22.94 -23.42
CA LEU A 151 -6.71 23.86 -24.47
C LEU A 151 -7.92 24.21 -25.33
N TYR A 152 -8.18 25.49 -25.54
CA TYR A 152 -9.21 25.98 -26.44
C TYR A 152 -8.63 26.87 -27.54
N GLU A 153 -9.24 26.77 -28.72
CA GLU A 153 -9.11 27.75 -29.80
C GLU A 153 -10.18 28.83 -29.61
N GLY A 154 -9.75 30.06 -29.32
CA GLY A 154 -10.63 31.21 -29.28
C GLY A 154 -10.62 31.98 -30.60
N ARG A 155 -11.78 32.17 -31.23
CA ARG A 155 -11.93 33.02 -32.44
C ARG A 155 -13.27 33.76 -32.44
N GLY A 156 -13.24 35.08 -32.57
CA GLY A 156 -14.45 35.91 -32.68
C GLY A 156 -15.24 35.93 -31.37
N THR A 157 -16.27 35.11 -31.22
CA THR A 157 -17.01 34.91 -29.94
C THR A 157 -16.96 33.46 -29.47
N GLU A 158 -16.36 32.57 -30.27
CA GLU A 158 -16.39 31.14 -30.07
C GLU A 158 -15.16 30.65 -29.31
N LEU A 159 -15.38 29.66 -28.44
CA LEU A 159 -14.35 28.86 -27.79
C LEU A 159 -14.54 27.41 -28.21
N LYS A 160 -13.57 26.85 -28.92
CA LYS A 160 -13.58 25.46 -29.36
C LYS A 160 -12.51 24.68 -28.61
N GLU A 161 -12.92 23.64 -27.90
CA GLU A 161 -11.97 22.73 -27.24
C GLU A 161 -11.10 22.01 -28.27
N ILE A 162 -9.78 22.02 -28.05
CA ILE A 162 -8.78 21.28 -28.85
C ILE A 162 -8.33 20.03 -28.12
N HIS A 163 -8.16 20.12 -26.79
CA HIS A 163 -7.70 19.04 -25.92
C HIS A 163 -8.21 19.26 -24.51
N SER A 164 -8.67 18.18 -23.85
CA SER A 164 -9.00 18.16 -22.43
C SER A 164 -8.32 16.97 -21.80
N GLU A 165 -7.25 17.22 -21.04
CA GLU A 165 -6.56 16.18 -20.30
C GLU A 165 -7.36 15.84 -19.05
N ARG A 166 -7.73 14.57 -18.90
CA ARG A 166 -8.47 14.09 -17.74
C ARG A 166 -7.76 12.91 -17.13
N VAL A 167 -7.56 12.91 -15.83
CA VAL A 167 -6.93 11.79 -15.10
C VAL A 167 -7.94 11.07 -14.22
N LYS A 168 -7.68 9.80 -13.88
CA LYS A 168 -8.55 9.06 -12.96
C LYS A 168 -8.64 9.79 -11.63
N SER A 169 -9.87 9.97 -11.13
CA SER A 169 -10.13 10.81 -9.96
C SER A 169 -9.38 10.35 -8.71
N HIS A 170 -9.22 9.04 -8.51
CA HIS A 170 -8.49 8.50 -7.36
C HIS A 170 -6.96 8.76 -7.42
N LEU A 171 -6.40 9.00 -8.61
CA LEU A 171 -4.99 9.33 -8.81
C LEU A 171 -4.69 10.83 -8.82
N ALA A 172 -5.72 11.68 -8.83
CA ALA A 172 -5.60 13.10 -9.15
C ALA A 172 -4.51 13.81 -8.32
N ALA A 173 -4.40 13.48 -7.04
CA ALA A 173 -3.47 14.12 -6.10
C ALA A 173 -1.99 14.10 -6.54
N LEU A 174 -1.58 13.13 -7.36
CA LEU A 174 -0.24 13.05 -7.96
C LEU A 174 -0.27 12.80 -9.49
N SER A 175 -1.43 13.02 -10.11
CA SER A 175 -1.61 12.88 -11.57
C SER A 175 -2.10 14.17 -12.25
N THR A 176 -2.46 15.21 -11.51
CA THR A 176 -2.68 16.55 -12.09
C THR A 176 -1.51 17.49 -11.80
N ILE A 177 -1.23 18.39 -12.73
CA ILE A 177 -0.14 19.37 -12.60
C ILE A 177 -0.33 20.24 -11.34
N GLY A 178 -1.56 20.72 -11.11
CA GLY A 178 -1.87 21.55 -9.95
C GLY A 178 -1.68 20.81 -8.62
N PHE A 179 -2.19 19.58 -8.47
CA PHE A 179 -2.05 18.85 -7.22
C PHE A 179 -0.62 18.38 -6.93
N VAL A 180 0.20 18.10 -7.94
CA VAL A 180 1.63 17.82 -7.72
C VAL A 180 2.32 19.04 -7.11
N TYR A 181 2.07 20.24 -7.66
CA TYR A 181 2.60 21.49 -7.13
C TYR A 181 2.10 21.77 -5.69
N GLU A 182 0.81 21.56 -5.43
CA GLU A 182 0.23 21.70 -4.09
C GLU A 182 0.82 20.70 -3.09
N THR A 183 1.07 19.46 -3.52
CA THR A 183 1.63 18.40 -2.67
C THR A 183 3.02 18.79 -2.17
N VAL A 184 3.87 19.35 -3.03
CA VAL A 184 5.17 19.91 -2.61
C VAL A 184 4.97 21.13 -1.70
N SER A 185 4.00 22.00 -2.00
CA SER A 185 3.68 23.15 -1.14
C SER A 185 3.29 22.72 0.28
N ARG A 186 2.51 21.65 0.42
CA ARG A 186 2.12 21.10 1.73
C ARG A 186 3.32 20.55 2.48
N ARG A 187 4.21 19.81 1.81
CA ARG A 187 5.45 19.29 2.42
C ARG A 187 6.39 20.40 2.88
N ALA A 188 6.46 21.53 2.15
CA ALA A 188 7.18 22.72 2.57
C ALA A 188 6.52 23.47 3.77
N GLY A 189 5.40 22.96 4.30
CA GLY A 189 4.67 23.55 5.42
C GLY A 189 3.86 24.79 5.04
N PHE A 190 3.65 25.05 3.75
CA PHE A 190 2.90 26.20 3.26
C PHE A 190 1.42 25.86 3.17
N VAL A 191 0.75 25.90 4.32
CA VAL A 191 -0.67 25.56 4.46
C VAL A 191 -1.38 26.57 5.35
N THR A 192 -2.56 27.03 4.91
CA THR A 192 -3.50 27.80 5.73
C THR A 192 -4.49 26.83 6.37
N ASN A 193 -4.43 26.69 7.68
CA ASN A 193 -5.37 25.89 8.46
C ASN A 193 -6.57 26.73 8.88
N LEU A 194 -7.77 26.29 8.51
CA LEU A 194 -9.03 26.88 8.94
C LEU A 194 -9.48 26.26 10.27
N LYS A 195 -10.25 27.02 11.06
CA LYS A 195 -10.83 26.54 12.33
C LYS A 195 -11.76 25.34 12.16
N SER A 196 -12.25 25.09 10.93
CA SER A 196 -13.05 23.93 10.56
C SER A 196 -12.25 22.62 10.44
N GLY A 197 -10.92 22.66 10.60
CA GLY A 197 -10.04 21.50 10.39
C GLY A 197 -9.58 21.32 8.94
N LEU A 198 -10.05 22.17 8.02
CA LEU A 198 -9.62 22.19 6.62
C LEU A 198 -8.28 22.89 6.45
N SER A 199 -7.52 22.49 5.41
CA SER A 199 -6.19 23.03 5.14
C SER A 199 -5.99 23.31 3.65
N PHE A 200 -5.57 24.53 3.29
CA PHE A 200 -5.38 24.97 1.90
C PHE A 200 -3.90 25.27 1.63
N PRO A 201 -3.35 24.88 0.47
CA PRO A 201 -1.95 25.09 0.16
C PRO A 201 -1.72 26.56 -0.21
N GLU A 202 -0.63 27.15 0.28
CA GLU A 202 -0.20 28.48 -0.13
C GLU A 202 0.85 28.38 -1.25
N SER A 203 0.46 27.82 -2.41
CA SER A 203 1.36 27.53 -3.55
C SER A 203 2.19 28.73 -4.04
N GLY A 204 1.67 29.96 -3.89
CA GLY A 204 2.44 31.17 -4.17
C GLY A 204 3.66 31.40 -3.26
N LYS A 205 3.74 30.75 -2.09
CA LYS A 205 4.94 30.69 -1.24
C LYS A 205 5.98 29.75 -1.83
N LEU A 206 5.55 28.59 -2.32
CA LEU A 206 6.43 27.62 -2.97
C LEU A 206 7.11 28.24 -4.20
N MET A 207 6.35 28.99 -5.01
CA MET A 207 6.89 29.76 -6.14
C MET A 207 8.00 30.73 -5.72
N GLY A 208 7.86 31.38 -4.56
CA GLY A 208 8.91 32.27 -4.02
C GLY A 208 10.10 31.51 -3.44
N LEU A 209 9.87 30.31 -2.87
CA LEU A 209 10.91 29.45 -2.34
C LEU A 209 11.80 28.87 -3.45
N ALA A 210 11.21 28.56 -4.61
CA ALA A 210 11.91 27.98 -5.76
C ALA A 210 13.13 28.80 -6.21
N ALA A 211 13.10 30.13 -6.07
CA ALA A 211 14.22 31.02 -6.39
C ALA A 211 15.47 30.84 -5.50
N TYR A 212 15.36 30.07 -4.41
CA TYR A 212 16.45 29.75 -3.49
C TYR A 212 17.02 28.33 -3.68
N GLY A 213 16.40 27.52 -4.53
CA GLY A 213 16.88 26.18 -4.87
C GLY A 213 17.72 26.17 -6.14
N GLY A 214 18.26 25.00 -6.46
CA GLY A 214 19.03 24.76 -7.67
C GLY A 214 18.74 23.40 -8.32
N PRO A 215 19.22 23.19 -9.56
CA PRO A 215 19.06 21.92 -10.24
C PRO A 215 19.86 20.82 -9.54
N GLN A 216 19.26 19.63 -9.48
CA GLN A 216 19.91 18.40 -9.04
C GLN A 216 19.85 17.41 -10.21
N ASP A 217 20.91 17.38 -11.03
CA ASP A 217 20.98 16.63 -12.30
C ASP A 217 20.70 15.12 -12.17
N ASN A 218 20.77 14.59 -10.95
CA ASN A 218 20.59 13.19 -10.57
C ASN A 218 19.16 12.86 -10.07
N TRP A 219 18.25 13.83 -10.02
CA TRP A 219 16.83 13.65 -9.68
C TRP A 219 16.01 13.35 -10.95
N GLN A 220 14.95 12.55 -10.82
CA GLN A 220 14.16 12.09 -11.97
C GLN A 220 13.12 13.13 -12.42
N ASN A 221 12.95 13.39 -13.71
CA ASN A 221 11.85 14.26 -14.14
C ASN A 221 10.49 13.58 -13.89
N TRP A 222 9.54 14.32 -13.31
CA TRP A 222 8.19 13.84 -13.03
C TRP A 222 7.26 13.96 -14.24
N MET A 223 7.43 15.01 -15.04
CA MET A 223 6.54 15.36 -16.14
C MET A 223 7.28 15.30 -17.48
N ALA A 224 6.67 14.66 -18.48
CA ALA A 224 7.18 14.64 -19.86
C ALA A 224 6.05 14.82 -20.88
N SER A 225 6.25 15.73 -21.84
CA SER A 225 5.29 15.98 -22.92
C SER A 225 5.32 14.86 -23.96
N GLU A 226 4.16 14.37 -24.38
CA GLU A 226 4.02 13.50 -25.54
C GLU A 226 3.71 14.33 -26.79
N LYS A 227 4.67 14.35 -27.71
CA LYS A 227 4.57 15.16 -28.93
C LYS A 227 3.35 14.76 -29.75
N SER A 228 2.62 15.74 -30.26
CA SER A 228 1.45 15.59 -31.16
C SER A 228 0.15 15.10 -30.51
N SER A 229 0.14 14.75 -29.22
CA SER A 229 -1.09 14.37 -28.48
C SER A 229 -1.56 15.42 -27.47
N PHE A 230 -0.72 16.39 -27.12
CA PHE A 230 -0.91 17.29 -25.97
C PHE A 230 -1.00 16.59 -24.61
N GLU A 231 -0.67 15.29 -24.51
CA GLU A 231 -0.71 14.53 -23.26
C GLU A 231 0.57 14.71 -22.45
N ILE A 232 0.47 14.63 -21.12
CA ILE A 232 1.61 14.63 -20.20
C ILE A 232 1.74 13.26 -19.55
N LYS A 233 2.90 12.63 -19.71
CA LYS A 233 3.24 11.39 -19.01
C LYS A 233 3.70 11.72 -17.59
N MET A 234 2.95 11.22 -16.62
CA MET A 234 3.24 11.36 -15.20
C MET A 234 2.91 10.05 -14.46
N SER A 235 3.73 9.68 -13.49
CA SER A 235 3.51 8.50 -12.64
C SER A 235 3.32 8.95 -11.20
N ALA A 236 2.08 8.87 -10.71
CA ALA A 236 1.75 9.24 -9.33
C ALA A 236 2.56 8.44 -8.31
N TYR A 237 2.79 7.16 -8.60
CA TYR A 237 3.54 6.27 -7.73
C TYR A 237 5.04 6.58 -7.72
N ASP A 238 5.65 6.84 -8.88
CA ASP A 238 7.09 7.19 -8.94
C ASP A 238 7.34 8.52 -8.21
N ILE A 239 6.43 9.50 -8.34
CA ILE A 239 6.49 10.77 -7.61
C ILE A 239 6.42 10.51 -6.10
N PHE A 240 5.48 9.65 -5.65
CA PHE A 240 5.36 9.26 -4.25
C PHE A 240 6.65 8.62 -3.72
N LEU A 241 7.22 7.66 -4.45
CA LEU A 241 8.47 6.99 -4.07
C LEU A 241 9.65 7.96 -4.00
N GLU A 242 9.83 8.84 -5.00
CA GLU A 242 10.95 9.79 -5.01
C GLU A 242 10.84 10.75 -3.81
N MET A 243 9.65 11.27 -3.51
CA MET A 243 9.45 12.13 -2.34
C MET A 243 9.75 11.39 -1.03
N ALA A 244 9.28 10.15 -0.87
CA ALA A 244 9.58 9.35 0.31
C ALA A 244 11.10 9.10 0.45
N ALA A 245 11.77 8.78 -0.66
CA ALA A 245 13.21 8.52 -0.68
C ALA A 245 14.05 9.79 -0.43
N LEU A 246 13.64 10.94 -0.95
CA LEU A 246 14.23 12.25 -0.65
C LEU A 246 14.10 12.58 0.84
N GLU A 247 12.91 12.39 1.41
CA GLU A 247 12.65 12.60 2.82
C GLU A 247 13.52 11.67 3.69
N LYS A 248 13.52 10.37 3.38
CA LYS A 248 14.34 9.38 4.10
C LYS A 248 15.84 9.71 4.09
N ARG A 249 16.33 10.25 2.98
CA ARG A 249 17.76 10.53 2.79
C ARG A 249 18.22 11.85 3.40
N TYR A 250 17.41 12.89 3.27
CA TYR A 250 17.84 14.27 3.51
C TYR A 250 17.08 14.98 4.63
N ASP A 251 15.97 14.43 5.12
CA ASP A 251 15.22 15.06 6.21
C ASP A 251 15.86 14.76 7.56
N ASP A 252 16.24 15.81 8.28
CA ASP A 252 16.77 15.74 9.64
C ASP A 252 15.67 15.97 10.70
N GLY A 253 14.45 16.29 10.27
CA GLY A 253 13.32 16.59 11.13
C GLY A 253 13.42 17.94 11.86
N GLN A 254 14.50 18.71 11.68
CA GLN A 254 14.77 19.93 12.44
C GLN A 254 14.23 21.18 11.75
N GLY A 255 13.97 22.22 12.56
CA GLY A 255 13.55 23.53 12.06
C GLY A 255 12.18 23.54 11.37
N LYS A 256 11.96 24.57 10.54
CA LYS A 256 10.73 24.68 9.74
C LYS A 256 10.93 23.97 8.40
N PRO A 257 9.91 23.29 7.84
CA PRO A 257 10.09 22.49 6.62
C PRO A 257 10.70 23.24 5.44
N TYR A 258 10.31 24.49 5.19
CA TYR A 258 10.87 25.30 4.09
C TYR A 258 12.34 25.74 4.26
N PHE A 259 12.99 25.44 5.39
CA PHE A 259 14.44 25.60 5.56
C PHE A 259 15.21 24.32 5.28
N ARG A 260 14.53 23.19 5.09
CA ARG A 260 15.18 21.91 4.79
C ARG A 260 15.69 21.95 3.36
N PRO A 261 17.01 21.81 3.12
CA PRO A 261 17.61 22.05 1.81
C PRO A 261 16.97 21.24 0.67
N TRP A 262 16.61 19.99 0.91
CA TRP A 262 15.97 19.14 -0.09
C TRP A 262 14.57 19.61 -0.50
N LEU A 263 13.81 20.24 0.40
CA LEU A 263 12.51 20.84 0.08
C LEU A 263 12.66 22.14 -0.72
N VAL A 264 13.74 22.90 -0.50
CA VAL A 264 14.06 24.09 -1.28
C VAL A 264 14.38 23.71 -2.74
N ASP A 265 15.21 22.68 -2.93
CA ASP A 265 15.49 22.16 -4.28
C ASP A 265 14.30 21.44 -4.91
N LEU A 266 13.45 20.77 -4.11
CA LEU A 266 12.20 20.20 -4.62
C LEU A 266 11.23 21.28 -5.10
N ALA A 267 11.19 22.43 -4.42
CA ALA A 267 10.44 23.61 -4.87
C ALA A 267 10.99 24.14 -6.19
N TYR A 268 12.31 24.20 -6.36
CA TYR A 268 12.95 24.55 -7.63
C TYR A 268 12.59 23.55 -8.74
N LYS A 269 12.74 22.24 -8.49
CA LYS A 269 12.44 21.17 -9.46
C LYS A 269 11.01 21.26 -9.97
N VAL A 270 10.02 21.25 -9.08
CA VAL A 270 8.60 21.26 -9.48
C VAL A 270 8.23 22.55 -10.23
N GLN A 271 8.86 23.67 -9.88
CA GLN A 271 8.68 24.95 -10.60
C GLN A 271 9.30 24.90 -11.99
N ALA A 272 10.53 24.40 -12.14
CA ALA A 272 11.22 24.30 -13.42
C ALA A 272 10.52 23.32 -14.38
N GLU A 273 10.06 22.17 -13.88
CA GLU A 273 9.30 21.21 -14.68
C GLU A 273 7.94 21.79 -15.13
N LEU A 274 7.25 22.53 -14.26
CA LEU A 274 6.02 23.24 -14.60
C LEU A 274 6.25 24.26 -15.74
N GLU A 275 7.31 25.07 -15.64
CA GLU A 275 7.66 26.05 -16.67
C GLU A 275 7.91 25.39 -18.03
N GLN A 276 8.66 24.29 -18.03
CA GLN A 276 8.99 23.56 -19.25
C GLN A 276 7.76 22.91 -19.87
N ILE A 277 6.98 22.18 -19.09
CA ILE A 277 5.85 21.39 -19.63
C ILE A 277 4.75 22.28 -20.20
N LEU A 278 4.47 23.42 -19.56
CA LEU A 278 3.49 24.38 -20.08
C LEU A 278 4.01 25.08 -21.34
N SER A 279 5.32 25.38 -21.42
CA SER A 279 5.93 25.95 -22.62
C SER A 279 5.86 24.99 -23.81
N ASP A 280 6.09 23.70 -23.56
CA ASP A 280 5.99 22.66 -24.59
C ASP A 280 4.55 22.54 -25.14
N LEU A 281 3.55 22.45 -24.24
CA LEU A 281 2.13 22.38 -24.61
C LEU A 281 1.70 23.59 -25.45
N VAL A 282 2.03 24.80 -25.00
CA VAL A 282 1.68 26.04 -25.70
C VAL A 282 2.39 26.12 -27.04
N SER A 283 3.69 25.82 -27.10
CA SER A 283 4.46 25.83 -28.35
C SER A 283 3.85 24.91 -29.40
N GLU A 284 3.47 23.69 -29.00
CA GLU A 284 2.83 22.73 -29.90
C GLU A 284 1.44 23.22 -30.34
N ALA A 285 0.64 23.75 -29.41
CA ALA A 285 -0.69 24.25 -29.72
C ALA A 285 -0.65 25.47 -30.66
N CYS A 286 0.32 26.38 -30.48
CA CYS A 286 0.59 27.49 -31.40
C CYS A 286 0.95 26.99 -32.80
N GLN A 287 1.78 25.94 -32.91
CA GLN A 287 2.13 25.35 -34.22
C GLN A 287 0.91 24.76 -34.93
N LYS A 288 0.02 24.09 -34.19
CA LYS A 288 -1.19 23.44 -34.72
C LYS A 288 -2.26 24.45 -35.13
N THR A 289 -2.49 25.49 -34.31
CA THR A 289 -3.59 26.47 -34.48
C THR A 289 -3.19 27.72 -35.25
N ARG A 290 -1.88 27.99 -35.37
CA ARG A 290 -1.30 29.25 -35.87
C ARG A 290 -1.65 30.49 -35.03
N LEU A 291 -2.16 30.29 -33.82
CA LEU A 291 -2.42 31.37 -32.86
C LEU A 291 -1.15 31.68 -32.08
N ASN A 292 -0.80 32.95 -31.98
CA ASN A 292 0.42 33.46 -31.32
C ASN A 292 0.11 34.34 -30.08
N LYS A 293 -1.17 34.42 -29.68
CA LYS A 293 -1.65 35.05 -28.45
C LYS A 293 -2.19 33.99 -27.52
N LEU A 294 -1.98 34.15 -26.22
CA LEU A 294 -2.39 33.18 -25.21
C LEU A 294 -3.24 33.84 -24.12
N CYS A 295 -4.36 33.22 -23.78
CA CYS A 295 -5.12 33.47 -22.57
C CYS A 295 -4.86 32.34 -21.57
N ILE A 296 -4.59 32.64 -20.29
CA ILE A 296 -4.33 31.63 -19.25
C ILE A 296 -5.33 31.79 -18.09
N ALA A 297 -5.88 30.67 -17.62
CA ALA A 297 -6.76 30.58 -16.45
C ALA A 297 -6.52 29.28 -15.65
N GLY A 298 -7.29 29.10 -14.56
CA GLY A 298 -7.09 28.03 -13.57
C GLY A 298 -6.09 28.43 -12.48
N GLY A 299 -6.09 27.73 -11.35
CA GLY A 299 -5.25 28.07 -10.19
C GLY A 299 -3.76 28.17 -10.51
N VAL A 300 -3.26 27.35 -11.44
CA VAL A 300 -1.87 27.38 -11.90
C VAL A 300 -1.56 28.61 -12.75
N GLY A 301 -2.56 29.24 -13.36
CA GLY A 301 -2.42 30.50 -14.10
C GLY A 301 -1.93 31.68 -13.25
N LEU A 302 -2.00 31.59 -11.91
CA LEU A 302 -1.40 32.55 -11.00
C LEU A 302 0.14 32.43 -10.88
N ASN A 303 0.74 31.41 -11.49
CA ASN A 303 2.19 31.22 -11.53
C ASN A 303 2.84 32.21 -12.52
N SER A 304 3.16 33.39 -12.01
CA SER A 304 3.70 34.49 -12.80
C SER A 304 5.09 34.25 -13.37
N VAL A 305 5.83 33.26 -12.82
CA VAL A 305 7.13 32.84 -13.38
C VAL A 305 6.88 32.01 -14.64
N ALA A 306 6.00 31.01 -14.57
CA ALA A 306 5.61 30.20 -15.73
C ALA A 306 5.02 31.05 -16.85
N ASN A 307 4.13 31.99 -16.54
CA ASN A 307 3.52 32.88 -17.56
C ASN A 307 4.56 33.66 -18.36
N TYR A 308 5.59 34.22 -17.71
CA TYR A 308 6.66 34.94 -18.39
C TYR A 308 7.55 33.99 -19.21
N LYS A 309 7.87 32.80 -18.68
CA LYS A 309 8.66 31.79 -19.40
C LYS A 309 7.95 31.32 -20.67
N ILE A 310 6.64 31.06 -20.61
CA ILE A 310 5.83 30.69 -21.78
C ILE A 310 5.87 31.80 -22.84
N LEU A 311 5.65 33.07 -22.45
CA LEU A 311 5.73 34.22 -23.34
C LEU A 311 7.05 34.25 -24.12
N GLN A 312 8.18 34.10 -23.42
CA GLN A 312 9.51 34.17 -24.02
C GLN A 312 9.85 32.93 -24.84
N ASN A 313 9.69 31.74 -24.25
CA ASN A 313 10.10 30.47 -24.87
C ASN A 313 9.29 30.14 -26.12
N CYS A 314 8.00 30.50 -26.13
CA CYS A 314 7.10 30.22 -27.24
C CYS A 314 7.06 31.35 -28.29
N GLY A 315 7.74 32.48 -28.03
CA GLY A 315 7.75 33.65 -28.93
C GLY A 315 6.36 34.24 -29.16
N LEU A 316 5.53 34.31 -28.12
CA LEU A 316 4.15 34.82 -28.23
C LEU A 316 4.13 36.32 -28.48
N GLU A 317 3.14 36.79 -29.24
CA GLU A 317 2.89 38.23 -29.44
C GLU A 317 2.36 38.87 -28.16
N ASN A 318 1.48 38.16 -27.44
CA ASN A 318 0.87 38.67 -26.22
C ASN A 318 0.34 37.53 -25.33
N VAL A 319 0.29 37.78 -24.02
CA VAL A 319 -0.31 36.88 -23.02
C VAL A 319 -1.28 37.68 -22.16
N PHE A 320 -2.48 37.14 -21.97
CA PHE A 320 -3.48 37.66 -21.05
C PHE A 320 -3.79 36.63 -19.98
N THR A 321 -3.73 37.04 -18.72
CA THR A 321 -4.15 36.22 -17.58
C THR A 321 -5.14 37.03 -16.78
N PHE A 322 -6.33 36.48 -16.54
CA PHE A 322 -7.33 37.16 -15.75
C PHE A 322 -6.80 37.37 -14.31
N PRO A 323 -6.94 38.55 -13.69
CA PRO A 323 -6.38 38.82 -12.36
C PRO A 323 -6.81 37.82 -11.28
N ALA A 324 -8.06 37.37 -11.33
CA ALA A 324 -8.61 36.29 -10.52
C ALA A 324 -8.59 34.97 -11.32
N ALA A 325 -7.41 34.49 -11.72
CA ALA A 325 -7.27 33.32 -12.58
C ALA A 325 -7.70 31.99 -11.92
N ALA A 326 -7.64 31.90 -10.59
CA ALA A 326 -8.06 30.73 -9.84
C ALA A 326 -9.60 30.64 -9.74
N ASP A 327 -10.12 29.79 -8.86
CA ASP A 327 -11.56 29.55 -8.70
C ASP A 327 -12.37 30.81 -8.36
N ASN A 328 -11.72 31.82 -7.79
CA ASN A 328 -12.34 33.14 -7.64
C ASN A 328 -12.80 33.73 -8.99
N GLY A 329 -12.17 33.40 -10.12
CA GLY A 329 -12.59 33.81 -11.47
C GLY A 329 -13.82 33.10 -12.04
N ILE A 330 -14.22 31.96 -11.48
CA ILE A 330 -15.32 31.12 -12.02
C ILE A 330 -16.62 31.90 -12.11
N ALA A 331 -16.94 32.73 -11.11
CA ALA A 331 -18.12 33.58 -11.13
C ALA A 331 -18.18 34.50 -12.36
N ALA A 332 -17.05 35.13 -12.74
CA ALA A 332 -16.99 35.97 -13.93
C ALA A 332 -17.18 35.14 -15.22
N GLY A 333 -16.52 33.98 -15.29
CA GLY A 333 -16.65 33.05 -16.40
C GLY A 333 -18.08 32.55 -16.61
N CYS A 334 -18.76 32.14 -15.53
CA CYS A 334 -20.16 31.71 -15.55
C CYS A 334 -21.11 32.81 -16.03
N ALA A 335 -20.92 34.06 -15.60
CA ALA A 335 -21.72 35.19 -16.02
C ALA A 335 -21.53 35.51 -17.51
N LEU A 336 -20.27 35.54 -17.98
CA LEU A 336 -19.92 35.79 -19.38
C LEU A 336 -20.41 34.67 -20.31
N TRP A 337 -20.29 33.42 -19.88
CA TRP A 337 -20.82 32.26 -20.61
C TRP A 337 -22.34 32.34 -20.77
N ALA A 338 -23.06 32.73 -19.72
CA ALA A 338 -24.51 32.86 -19.77
C ALA A 338 -24.95 34.01 -20.68
N TYR A 339 -24.29 35.17 -20.59
CA TYR A 339 -24.50 36.30 -21.52
C TYR A 339 -24.33 35.86 -22.98
N HIS A 340 -23.24 35.16 -23.29
CA HIS A 340 -22.97 34.68 -24.64
C HIS A 340 -24.01 33.67 -25.13
N THR A 341 -24.16 32.57 -24.40
CA THR A 341 -24.85 31.37 -24.90
C THR A 341 -26.36 31.40 -24.69
N GLN A 342 -26.85 32.16 -23.72
CA GLN A 342 -28.27 32.21 -23.38
C GLN A 342 -28.96 33.46 -23.94
N GLU A 343 -28.27 34.60 -24.02
CA GLU A 343 -28.80 35.84 -24.62
C GLU A 343 -28.35 36.03 -26.08
N GLY A 344 -27.31 35.33 -26.53
CA GLY A 344 -26.71 35.53 -27.85
C GLY A 344 -25.84 36.79 -27.92
N GLY A 345 -25.34 37.27 -26.77
CA GLY A 345 -24.47 38.43 -26.66
C GLY A 345 -23.17 38.26 -27.47
N ARG A 346 -22.70 39.32 -28.13
CA ARG A 346 -21.49 39.28 -28.99
C ARG A 346 -20.43 40.29 -28.62
N GLU A 347 -20.77 41.24 -27.75
CA GLU A 347 -19.85 42.30 -27.36
C GLU A 347 -18.83 41.75 -26.34
N ARG A 348 -17.55 42.01 -26.61
CA ARG A 348 -16.40 41.53 -25.82
C ARG A 348 -15.42 42.68 -25.53
N PRO A 349 -15.81 43.64 -24.69
CA PRO A 349 -14.93 44.76 -24.35
C PRO A 349 -13.65 44.24 -23.67
N ALA A 350 -12.50 44.75 -24.09
CA ALA A 350 -11.23 44.46 -23.44
C ALA A 350 -11.26 44.91 -21.97
N LEU A 351 -10.57 44.15 -21.11
CA LEU A 351 -10.49 44.43 -19.68
C LEU A 351 -9.78 45.77 -19.45
N GLY A 352 -10.51 46.73 -18.89
CA GLY A 352 -9.98 48.00 -18.43
C GLY A 352 -9.46 47.90 -16.99
N SER A 353 -10.03 48.72 -16.12
CA SER A 353 -9.79 48.61 -14.67
C SER A 353 -10.38 47.32 -14.11
N VAL A 354 -9.66 46.73 -13.16
CA VAL A 354 -10.02 45.50 -12.44
C VAL A 354 -10.51 45.77 -11.03
N CYS A 355 -10.74 47.06 -10.73
CA CYS A 355 -11.35 47.54 -9.50
C CYS A 355 -12.85 47.30 -9.53
N PHE A 356 -13.26 46.04 -9.48
CA PHE A 356 -14.66 45.63 -9.58
C PHE A 356 -15.42 45.71 -8.25
N GLY A 357 -14.73 45.88 -7.11
CA GLY A 357 -15.38 46.20 -5.85
C GLY A 357 -16.13 47.54 -5.92
N ARG A 358 -17.08 47.73 -5.02
CA ARG A 358 -17.82 49.00 -4.92
C ARG A 358 -16.90 50.12 -4.43
N SER A 359 -17.17 51.34 -4.90
CA SER A 359 -16.57 52.55 -4.33
C SER A 359 -17.35 53.02 -3.12
N TYR A 360 -16.67 53.64 -2.16
CA TYR A 360 -17.27 54.17 -0.93
C TYR A 360 -17.50 55.67 -1.06
N SER A 361 -18.65 56.14 -0.56
CA SER A 361 -19.00 57.56 -0.58
C SER A 361 -18.17 58.35 0.43
N LYS A 362 -18.04 59.68 0.22
CA LYS A 362 -17.37 60.57 1.17
C LYS A 362 -17.94 60.46 2.59
N ASN A 363 -19.25 60.29 2.72
CA ASN A 363 -19.92 60.13 4.02
C ASN A 363 -19.51 58.83 4.71
N GLU A 364 -19.36 57.72 3.98
CA GLU A 364 -18.88 56.46 4.55
C GLU A 364 -17.42 56.57 4.99
N VAL A 365 -16.57 57.25 4.21
CA VAL A 365 -15.16 57.51 4.57
C VAL A 365 -15.05 58.41 5.80
N ASP A 366 -15.81 59.50 5.85
CA ASP A 366 -15.81 60.43 6.99
C ASP A 366 -16.35 59.73 8.25
N ALA A 367 -17.41 58.92 8.13
CA ALA A 367 -17.92 58.12 9.26
C ALA A 367 -16.89 57.12 9.79
N ALA A 368 -16.13 56.46 8.90
CA ALA A 368 -15.03 55.58 9.28
C ALA A 368 -13.93 56.35 10.02
N ILE A 369 -13.57 57.55 9.56
CA ILE A 369 -12.57 58.41 10.20
C ILE A 369 -13.02 58.87 11.59
N ASP A 370 -14.27 59.34 11.71
CA ASP A 370 -14.85 59.82 12.96
C ASP A 370 -14.80 58.75 14.06
N ALA A 371 -15.01 57.49 13.68
CA ALA A 371 -14.94 56.33 14.58
C ALA A 371 -13.55 56.11 15.22
N PHE A 372 -12.48 56.69 14.65
CA PHE A 372 -11.11 56.57 15.13
C PHE A 372 -10.44 57.94 15.42
N SER A 373 -11.21 59.02 15.48
CA SER A 373 -10.72 60.41 15.59
C SER A 373 -9.83 60.69 16.81
N ASP A 374 -9.91 59.87 17.87
CA ASP A 374 -9.06 59.95 19.07
C ASP A 374 -7.65 59.35 18.88
N ARG A 375 -7.41 58.65 17.76
CA ARG A 375 -6.18 57.89 17.52
C ARG A 375 -5.41 58.34 16.27
N ILE A 376 -6.03 59.12 15.40
CA ILE A 376 -5.46 59.55 14.13
C ILE A 376 -5.54 61.07 13.91
N ASP A 377 -4.50 61.61 13.29
CA ASP A 377 -4.50 62.97 12.76
C ASP A 377 -4.74 62.91 11.26
N VAL A 378 -5.69 63.69 10.77
CA VAL A 378 -6.12 63.68 9.36
C VAL A 378 -5.88 65.04 8.72
N GLN A 379 -5.34 65.03 7.50
CA GLN A 379 -5.22 66.20 6.63
C GLN A 379 -5.86 65.90 5.29
N GLN A 380 -6.66 66.83 4.76
CA GLN A 380 -7.19 66.71 3.41
C GLN A 380 -6.22 67.37 2.42
N HIS A 381 -6.00 66.72 1.27
CA HIS A 381 -5.15 67.21 0.19
C HIS A 381 -5.89 67.13 -1.14
N GLU A 382 -5.60 68.06 -2.05
CA GLU A 382 -5.98 67.89 -3.46
C GLU A 382 -5.15 66.75 -4.10
N PRO A 383 -5.61 66.10 -5.18
CA PRO A 383 -4.94 64.92 -5.74
C PRO A 383 -3.45 65.11 -6.08
N GLU A 384 -3.09 66.26 -6.67
CA GLU A 384 -1.70 66.60 -7.03
C GLU A 384 -0.83 66.79 -5.76
N ASP A 385 -1.36 67.47 -4.75
CA ASP A 385 -0.69 67.67 -3.46
C ASP A 385 -0.50 66.35 -2.71
N LEU A 386 -1.49 65.45 -2.76
CA LEU A 386 -1.42 64.13 -2.15
C LEU A 386 -0.33 63.28 -2.82
N THR A 387 -0.26 63.30 -4.15
CA THR A 387 0.77 62.59 -4.92
C THR A 387 2.17 63.06 -4.52
N HIS A 388 2.39 64.37 -4.46
CA HIS A 388 3.65 64.95 -3.98
C HIS A 388 3.96 64.55 -2.53
N GLN A 389 2.97 64.58 -1.65
CA GLN A 389 3.12 64.25 -0.24
C GLN A 389 3.47 62.76 -0.03
N VAL A 390 2.83 61.85 -0.77
CA VAL A 390 3.13 60.42 -0.74
C VAL A 390 4.54 60.17 -1.27
N ALA A 391 4.92 60.73 -2.42
CA ALA A 391 6.27 60.59 -2.99
C ALA A 391 7.35 61.05 -2.00
N LYS A 392 7.15 62.20 -1.37
CA LYS A 392 8.06 62.75 -0.36
C LYS A 392 8.21 61.84 0.86
N ALA A 393 7.15 61.16 1.29
CA ALA A 393 7.22 60.20 2.40
C ALA A 393 7.98 58.93 1.98
N LEU A 394 7.65 58.35 0.82
CA LEU A 394 8.31 57.14 0.31
C LEU A 394 9.82 57.33 0.14
N THR A 395 10.23 58.45 -0.46
CA THR A 395 11.66 58.79 -0.69
C THR A 395 12.46 59.08 0.59
N ARG A 396 11.79 59.21 1.74
CA ARG A 396 12.41 59.27 3.08
C ARG A 396 12.47 57.92 3.79
N GLY A 397 11.98 56.86 3.12
CA GLY A 397 11.91 55.51 3.63
C GLY A 397 10.72 55.26 4.55
N ASN A 398 9.68 56.08 4.48
CA ASN A 398 8.41 55.80 5.16
C ASN A 398 7.57 54.80 4.34
N ILE A 399 6.72 54.03 5.02
CA ILE A 399 5.79 53.07 4.44
C ILE A 399 4.39 53.69 4.38
N VAL A 400 3.76 53.70 3.20
CA VAL A 400 2.45 54.32 2.99
C VAL A 400 1.43 53.28 2.55
N ALA A 401 0.30 53.16 3.26
CA ALA A 401 -0.85 52.42 2.79
C ALA A 401 -1.77 53.29 1.93
N ARG A 402 -2.38 52.70 0.90
CA ARG A 402 -3.32 53.33 -0.03
C ARG A 402 -4.65 52.60 -0.04
N PHE A 403 -5.72 53.36 0.10
CA PHE A 403 -7.10 52.92 -0.09
C PHE A 403 -7.81 53.91 -1.00
N GLU A 404 -8.31 53.46 -2.15
CA GLU A 404 -8.99 54.30 -3.14
C GLU A 404 -10.01 53.53 -3.98
N SER A 405 -11.17 54.13 -4.24
CA SER A 405 -12.18 53.64 -5.19
C SER A 405 -12.60 52.18 -4.94
N GLY A 406 -13.06 51.47 -5.97
CA GLY A 406 -13.35 50.04 -5.93
C GLY A 406 -12.10 49.19 -5.65
N SER A 407 -12.27 48.07 -4.95
CA SER A 407 -11.18 47.11 -4.69
C SER A 407 -10.88 46.27 -5.92
N GLU A 408 -9.60 45.87 -6.05
CA GLU A 408 -9.12 44.97 -7.08
C GLU A 408 -9.71 43.56 -6.91
N TYR A 409 -10.09 42.91 -8.02
CA TYR A 409 -10.57 41.53 -8.03
C TYR A 409 -9.40 40.53 -8.20
N GLY A 410 -9.30 39.55 -7.30
CA GLY A 410 -8.21 38.57 -7.29
C GLY A 410 -7.20 38.79 -6.15
N PRO A 411 -6.11 38.00 -6.13
CA PRO A 411 -5.20 37.92 -4.98
C PRO A 411 -4.11 38.99 -4.95
N ARG A 412 -4.09 39.94 -5.89
CA ARG A 412 -3.05 40.98 -6.03
C ARG A 412 -3.66 42.36 -5.78
N ALA A 413 -2.97 43.18 -5.00
CA ALA A 413 -3.27 44.62 -4.98
C ALA A 413 -2.48 45.33 -6.07
N LEU A 414 -3.15 46.25 -6.76
CA LEU A 414 -2.70 46.88 -7.99
C LEU A 414 -2.78 48.42 -7.89
N GLY A 415 -2.67 48.95 -6.67
CA GLY A 415 -2.60 50.38 -6.38
C GLY A 415 -3.76 50.92 -5.53
N HIS A 416 -4.84 50.15 -5.34
CA HIS A 416 -6.08 50.64 -4.71
C HIS A 416 -6.30 50.11 -3.30
N ARG A 417 -5.79 48.92 -2.98
CA ARG A 417 -5.71 48.38 -1.61
C ARG A 417 -4.27 47.93 -1.34
N SER A 418 -3.34 48.90 -1.34
CA SER A 418 -1.90 48.64 -1.46
C SER A 418 -1.08 49.20 -0.29
N ILE A 419 0.07 48.59 -0.01
CA ILE A 419 1.14 49.13 0.83
C ILE A 419 2.32 49.44 -0.08
N LEU A 420 2.83 50.65 0.02
CA LEU A 420 3.83 51.25 -0.84
C LEU A 420 5.10 51.56 -0.05
N ALA A 421 6.25 51.34 -0.68
CA ALA A 421 7.56 51.71 -0.14
C ALA A 421 8.53 52.08 -1.27
N ASP A 422 9.62 52.77 -0.95
CA ASP A 422 10.70 53.02 -1.90
C ASP A 422 11.64 51.80 -1.98
N PRO A 423 11.78 51.17 -3.17
CA PRO A 423 12.55 49.95 -3.33
C PRO A 423 14.08 50.13 -3.30
N ALA A 424 14.60 51.36 -3.34
CA ALA A 424 16.04 51.62 -3.35
C ALA A 424 16.70 51.53 -1.97
N PHE A 425 15.92 51.48 -0.90
CA PHE A 425 16.44 51.26 0.44
C PHE A 425 16.84 49.79 0.64
N GLU A 426 18.11 49.56 0.97
CA GLU A 426 18.77 48.25 1.04
C GLU A 426 17.97 47.18 1.80
N ARG A 427 17.41 47.53 2.97
CA ARG A 427 16.70 46.61 3.86
C ARG A 427 15.19 46.82 3.88
N MET A 428 14.62 47.56 2.93
CA MET A 428 13.18 47.85 2.94
C MET A 428 12.31 46.57 2.85
N LYS A 429 12.76 45.56 2.10
CA LYS A 429 12.10 44.24 2.06
C LYS A 429 12.01 43.63 3.45
N ASP A 430 13.11 43.63 4.20
CA ASP A 430 13.17 43.06 5.55
C ASP A 430 12.23 43.83 6.49
N VAL A 431 12.22 45.16 6.40
CA VAL A 431 11.35 46.03 7.22
C VAL A 431 9.88 45.70 6.97
N VAL A 432 9.44 45.68 5.71
CA VAL A 432 8.04 45.41 5.36
C VAL A 432 7.64 43.98 5.73
N ASN A 433 8.51 42.97 5.52
CA ASN A 433 8.22 41.59 5.89
C ASN A 433 8.07 41.40 7.41
N ALA A 434 8.98 41.96 8.21
CA ALA A 434 9.01 41.74 9.66
C ALA A 434 7.99 42.61 10.43
N ARG A 435 7.87 43.89 10.07
CA ARG A 435 7.13 44.88 10.87
C ARG A 435 5.71 45.16 10.38
N VAL A 436 5.45 44.96 9.08
CA VAL A 436 4.11 45.18 8.50
C VAL A 436 3.41 43.86 8.21
N LYS A 437 4.10 42.93 7.53
CA LYS A 437 3.48 41.69 7.07
C LYS A 437 3.52 40.55 8.07
N PHE A 438 4.47 40.56 9.00
CA PHE A 438 4.71 39.49 9.96
C PHE A 438 4.88 38.12 9.28
N ARG A 439 5.71 38.06 8.23
CA ARG A 439 5.91 36.86 7.39
C ARG A 439 7.38 36.60 7.08
N GLU A 440 7.66 35.48 6.41
CA GLU A 440 9.00 34.96 6.15
C GLU A 440 9.88 35.94 5.33
N ALA A 441 11.15 36.14 5.72
CA ALA A 441 12.05 37.11 5.09
C ALA A 441 12.34 36.86 3.59
N PHE A 442 12.27 35.62 3.12
CA PHE A 442 12.50 35.27 1.72
C PHE A 442 11.37 35.70 0.77
N ARG A 443 10.21 36.13 1.31
CA ARG A 443 9.04 36.50 0.49
C ARG A 443 9.33 37.77 -0.31
N PRO A 444 9.21 37.74 -1.64
CA PRO A 444 9.44 38.93 -2.46
C PRO A 444 8.26 39.92 -2.43
N PHE A 445 8.52 41.13 -2.94
CA PHE A 445 7.53 42.17 -3.22
C PHE A 445 7.54 42.53 -4.70
N ALA A 446 6.44 43.11 -5.17
CA ALA A 446 6.27 43.42 -6.59
C ALA A 446 6.71 44.86 -6.90
N PRO A 447 7.55 45.07 -7.92
CA PRO A 447 7.82 46.41 -8.43
C PRO A 447 6.67 46.93 -9.30
N PHE A 448 6.37 48.22 -9.16
CA PHE A 448 5.59 49.00 -10.12
C PHE A 448 6.48 49.95 -10.92
N VAL A 449 6.23 50.08 -12.22
CA VAL A 449 6.92 50.99 -13.15
C VAL A 449 5.94 51.49 -14.23
N PRO A 450 5.97 52.77 -14.64
CA PRO A 450 5.19 53.26 -15.77
C PRO A 450 5.47 52.46 -17.04
N LEU A 451 4.42 52.12 -17.81
CA LEU A 451 4.54 51.20 -18.95
C LEU A 451 5.62 51.65 -19.96
N GLU A 452 5.66 52.94 -20.29
CA GLU A 452 6.61 53.51 -21.24
C GLU A 452 8.06 53.53 -20.74
N ARG A 453 8.29 53.37 -19.42
CA ARG A 453 9.61 53.28 -18.79
C ARG A 453 9.97 51.84 -18.39
N ALA A 454 9.05 50.88 -18.50
CA ALA A 454 9.22 49.52 -17.97
C ALA A 454 10.46 48.79 -18.52
N ASN A 455 10.70 48.93 -19.83
CA ASN A 455 11.83 48.31 -20.52
C ASN A 455 13.20 48.89 -20.16
N GLU A 456 13.25 50.04 -19.48
CA GLU A 456 14.50 50.60 -18.96
C GLU A 456 15.01 49.80 -17.76
N VAL A 457 14.12 49.17 -16.98
CA VAL A 457 14.47 48.48 -15.73
C VAL A 457 14.33 46.96 -15.86
N PHE A 458 13.33 46.50 -16.60
CA PHE A 458 13.02 45.08 -16.77
C PHE A 458 13.19 44.66 -18.24
N ASP A 459 13.48 43.38 -18.44
CA ASP A 459 13.37 42.77 -19.77
C ASP A 459 11.92 42.36 -20.01
N LEU A 460 11.10 43.24 -20.60
CA LEU A 460 9.65 43.05 -20.66
C LEU A 460 9.06 43.56 -22.00
N SER A 461 8.69 42.64 -22.89
CA SER A 461 8.19 42.99 -24.23
C SER A 461 6.73 43.44 -24.31
N ILE A 462 5.93 43.18 -23.27
CA ILE A 462 4.48 43.46 -23.23
C ILE A 462 4.04 44.09 -21.89
N PRO A 463 2.88 44.77 -21.81
CA PRO A 463 2.36 45.26 -20.54
C PRO A 463 2.14 44.15 -19.51
N SER A 464 2.39 44.45 -18.23
CA SER A 464 2.10 43.57 -17.09
C SER A 464 1.20 44.28 -16.06
N PRO A 465 -0.06 44.61 -16.37
CA PRO A 465 -0.91 45.42 -15.49
C PRO A 465 -1.33 44.74 -14.18
N TYR A 466 -1.24 43.41 -14.10
CA TYR A 466 -1.86 42.63 -13.03
C TYR A 466 -0.87 41.87 -12.14
N MET A 467 0.43 42.17 -12.21
CA MET A 467 1.49 41.41 -11.51
C MET A 467 1.51 39.91 -11.84
N LEU A 468 1.28 39.56 -13.10
CA LEU A 468 1.20 38.17 -13.57
C LEU A 468 2.39 37.75 -14.44
N LEU A 469 3.41 38.61 -14.56
CA LEU A 469 4.68 38.33 -15.24
C LEU A 469 5.86 38.62 -14.30
N VAL A 470 6.78 37.64 -14.16
CA VAL A 470 8.06 37.80 -13.45
C VAL A 470 9.16 37.95 -14.47
N ALA A 471 9.67 39.17 -14.62
CA ALA A 471 10.67 39.52 -15.63
C ALA A 471 12.07 39.70 -14.99
N PRO A 472 13.17 39.44 -15.73
CA PRO A 472 14.51 39.79 -15.29
C PRO A 472 14.65 41.29 -15.01
N VAL A 473 15.24 41.64 -13.88
CA VAL A 473 15.73 43.00 -13.61
C VAL A 473 17.07 43.15 -14.35
N ARG A 474 17.20 44.21 -15.14
CA ARG A 474 18.45 44.53 -15.83
C ARG A 474 19.59 44.67 -14.81
N GLN A 475 20.77 44.15 -15.18
CA GLN A 475 21.87 43.90 -14.25
C GLN A 475 22.30 45.16 -13.48
N GLU A 476 22.33 46.31 -14.15
CA GLU A 476 22.71 47.62 -13.62
C GLU A 476 21.73 48.22 -12.58
N TYR A 477 20.55 47.61 -12.40
CA TYR A 477 19.52 48.04 -11.45
C TYR A 477 19.32 47.08 -10.28
N ARG A 478 19.86 45.85 -10.33
CA ARG A 478 19.68 44.84 -9.27
C ARG A 478 20.13 45.33 -7.89
N GLU A 479 21.31 45.91 -7.81
CA GLU A 479 21.85 46.48 -6.56
C GLU A 479 21.18 47.80 -6.16
N LYS A 480 20.58 48.52 -7.11
CA LYS A 480 19.90 49.81 -6.88
C LYS A 480 18.45 49.65 -6.44
N LEU A 481 17.86 48.48 -6.67
CA LEU A 481 16.47 48.15 -6.33
C LEU A 481 16.40 46.83 -5.56
N PRO A 482 17.15 46.69 -4.45
CA PRO A 482 17.30 45.41 -3.75
C PRO A 482 15.99 44.92 -3.10
N ALA A 483 15.05 45.82 -2.76
CA ALA A 483 13.83 45.42 -2.06
C ALA A 483 12.78 44.71 -2.95
N ILE A 484 12.92 44.83 -4.27
CA ILE A 484 12.02 44.22 -5.27
C ILE A 484 12.72 43.19 -6.16
N THR A 485 14.05 43.06 -6.04
CA THR A 485 14.85 42.10 -6.81
C THR A 485 14.86 40.76 -6.06
N HIS A 486 14.38 39.71 -6.72
CA HIS A 486 14.40 38.34 -6.22
C HIS A 486 15.84 37.81 -6.16
N GLN A 487 16.04 36.68 -5.46
CA GLN A 487 17.35 36.03 -5.32
C GLN A 487 18.00 35.69 -6.66
N ASP A 488 17.21 35.34 -7.67
CA ASP A 488 17.64 35.00 -9.03
C ASP A 488 17.78 36.22 -9.97
N GLY A 489 17.59 37.45 -9.45
CA GLY A 489 17.68 38.68 -10.22
C GLY A 489 16.42 39.05 -11.01
N THR A 490 15.27 38.44 -10.72
CA THR A 490 13.96 38.75 -11.35
C THR A 490 13.07 39.63 -10.46
N GLY A 491 11.94 40.11 -10.99
CA GLY A 491 10.93 40.85 -10.23
C GLY A 491 9.54 40.70 -10.83
N ARG A 492 8.49 40.64 -9.99
CA ARG A 492 7.10 40.48 -10.43
C ARG A 492 6.45 41.82 -10.79
N VAL A 493 6.53 42.21 -12.06
CA VAL A 493 6.29 43.59 -12.50
C VAL A 493 4.80 43.94 -12.59
N GLN A 494 4.45 45.14 -12.11
CA GLN A 494 3.21 45.84 -12.43
C GLN A 494 3.51 47.03 -13.34
N THR A 495 2.74 47.21 -14.41
CA THR A 495 2.81 48.39 -15.29
C THR A 495 1.45 49.04 -15.47
N CYS A 496 1.38 50.37 -15.54
CA CYS A 496 0.17 51.05 -16.02
C CYS A 496 0.54 52.25 -16.90
N THR A 497 -0.42 52.66 -17.73
CA THR A 497 -0.39 53.97 -18.38
C THR A 497 -1.01 55.04 -17.49
N SER A 498 -0.79 56.31 -17.82
CA SER A 498 -1.47 57.46 -17.18
C SER A 498 -3.00 57.31 -17.22
N ASP A 499 -3.56 56.79 -18.32
CA ASP A 499 -5.01 56.65 -18.47
C ASP A 499 -5.61 55.52 -17.61
N GLN A 500 -4.81 54.50 -17.27
CA GLN A 500 -5.26 53.34 -16.50
C GLN A 500 -5.26 53.62 -15.00
N ASN A 501 -4.20 54.25 -14.49
CA ASN A 501 -4.09 54.67 -13.09
C ASN A 501 -3.20 55.92 -13.00
N PRO A 502 -3.79 57.12 -13.11
CA PRO A 502 -3.04 58.38 -13.10
C PRO A 502 -2.23 58.56 -11.83
N PHE A 503 -2.82 58.27 -10.65
CA PHE A 503 -2.16 58.46 -9.37
C PHE A 503 -0.87 57.63 -9.25
N PHE A 504 -0.93 56.34 -9.59
CA PHE A 504 0.23 55.46 -9.45
C PHE A 504 1.34 55.80 -10.46
N HIS A 505 0.94 56.18 -11.67
CA HIS A 505 1.83 56.67 -12.72
C HIS A 505 2.57 57.95 -12.28
N ASP A 506 1.82 58.98 -11.88
CA ASP A 506 2.35 60.27 -11.44
C ASP A 506 3.19 60.14 -10.17
N LEU A 507 2.74 59.33 -9.20
CA LEU A 507 3.47 59.07 -7.94
C LEU A 507 4.86 58.51 -8.23
N CYS A 508 4.97 57.62 -9.20
CA CYS A 508 6.22 56.95 -9.52
C CYS A 508 7.22 57.91 -10.19
N LEU A 509 6.74 58.75 -11.11
CA LEU A 509 7.55 59.81 -11.72
C LEU A 509 7.94 60.90 -10.72
N GLU A 510 7.04 61.25 -9.79
CA GLU A 510 7.33 62.23 -8.75
C GLU A 510 8.36 61.69 -7.73
N ALA A 511 8.28 60.40 -7.39
CA ALA A 511 9.31 59.75 -6.58
C ALA A 511 10.68 59.76 -7.28
N GLU A 512 10.75 59.47 -8.58
CA GLU A 512 11.97 59.60 -9.41
C GLU A 512 12.51 61.04 -9.36
N ARG A 513 11.64 62.05 -9.51
CA ARG A 513 12.04 63.47 -9.49
C ARG A 513 12.68 63.88 -8.16
N ILE A 514 12.21 63.34 -7.03
CA ILE A 514 12.71 63.68 -5.69
C ILE A 514 14.02 62.95 -5.37
N ARG A 515 14.11 61.63 -5.60
CA ARG A 515 15.28 60.82 -5.18
C ARG A 515 16.35 60.63 -6.27
N GLY A 516 16.01 60.89 -7.53
CA GLY A 516 16.82 60.51 -8.70
C GLY A 516 16.79 59.01 -8.99
N GLY A 517 17.38 58.56 -10.11
CA GLY A 517 17.43 57.14 -10.47
C GLY A 517 16.37 56.75 -11.49
N VAL A 518 15.57 55.71 -11.21
CA VAL A 518 14.53 55.17 -12.10
C VAL A 518 13.15 55.20 -11.44
N PRO A 519 12.06 55.32 -12.22
CA PRO A 519 10.71 55.42 -11.69
C PRO A 519 10.19 54.03 -11.33
N VAL A 520 10.54 53.55 -10.13
CA VAL A 520 10.06 52.28 -9.59
C VAL A 520 9.55 52.45 -8.17
N LEU A 521 8.43 51.82 -7.85
CA LEU A 521 7.85 51.71 -6.51
C LEU A 521 7.74 50.26 -6.07
N LEU A 522 7.82 49.99 -4.78
CA LEU A 522 7.43 48.70 -4.20
C LEU A 522 5.92 48.72 -3.95
N ASN A 523 5.20 47.71 -4.43
CA ASN A 523 3.79 47.50 -4.17
C ASN A 523 3.53 46.11 -3.55
N THR A 524 2.71 46.06 -2.50
CA THR A 524 2.17 44.83 -1.93
C THR A 524 0.74 45.01 -1.44
N SER A 525 0.01 43.91 -1.28
CA SER A 525 -1.38 43.92 -0.77
C SER A 525 -1.55 44.65 0.56
N PHE A 526 -2.67 45.30 0.82
CA PHE A 526 -2.98 45.91 2.11
C PHE A 526 -3.69 44.91 3.03
N ASN A 527 -2.86 44.12 3.73
CA ASN A 527 -3.25 43.11 4.71
C ASN A 527 -2.02 42.66 5.54
N VAL A 528 -2.26 41.87 6.58
CA VAL A 528 -1.23 41.13 7.33
C VAL A 528 -1.29 39.62 7.01
N ALA A 529 -0.25 38.86 7.39
CA ALA A 529 -0.24 37.41 7.22
C ALA A 529 -1.50 36.75 7.81
N GLY A 530 -2.07 35.79 7.09
CA GLY A 530 -3.30 35.08 7.48
C GLY A 530 -4.61 35.83 7.23
N GLN A 531 -4.61 37.09 6.79
CA GLN A 531 -5.83 37.87 6.53
C GLN A 531 -6.04 38.18 5.03
N PRO A 532 -7.30 38.29 4.56
CA PRO A 532 -7.63 38.80 3.23
C PRO A 532 -7.27 40.29 3.05
N ILE A 533 -7.18 40.79 1.81
CA ILE A 533 -7.04 42.23 1.51
C ILE A 533 -8.21 43.01 2.11
N VAL A 534 -7.97 44.19 2.68
CA VAL A 534 -9.02 45.05 3.26
C VAL A 534 -10.02 45.51 2.19
N GLU A 535 -11.30 45.52 2.54
CA GLU A 535 -12.39 45.92 1.64
C GLU A 535 -12.96 47.31 2.01
N THR A 536 -13.24 47.54 3.30
CA THR A 536 -13.90 48.77 3.78
C THR A 536 -12.92 49.82 4.34
N PRO A 537 -13.28 51.12 4.37
CA PRO A 537 -12.47 52.17 4.98
C PRO A 537 -12.13 51.90 6.45
N GLU A 538 -13.07 51.35 7.23
CA GLU A 538 -12.87 50.99 8.64
C GLU A 538 -11.80 49.89 8.76
N GLN A 539 -11.87 48.85 7.91
CA GLN A 539 -10.88 47.78 7.89
C GLN A 539 -9.48 48.31 7.55
N ALA A 540 -9.39 49.30 6.66
CA ALA A 540 -8.13 49.95 6.28
C ALA A 540 -7.52 50.73 7.46
N ILE A 541 -8.32 51.54 8.17
CA ILE A 541 -7.86 52.29 9.36
C ILE A 541 -7.47 51.32 10.48
N GLU A 542 -8.26 50.27 10.71
CA GLU A 542 -7.95 49.27 11.73
C GLU A 542 -6.64 48.54 11.44
N THR A 543 -6.42 48.14 10.19
CA THR A 543 -5.17 47.48 9.77
C THR A 543 -3.98 48.44 9.89
N PHE A 544 -4.14 49.70 9.49
CA PHE A 544 -3.13 50.75 9.69
C PHE A 544 -2.78 50.86 11.18
N LEU A 545 -3.75 50.99 12.07
CA LEU A 545 -3.52 51.16 13.51
C LEU A 545 -2.84 49.95 14.19
N ARG A 546 -2.93 48.75 13.61
CA ARG A 546 -2.35 47.50 14.15
C ARG A 546 -0.98 47.13 13.58
N THR A 547 -0.46 47.89 12.61
CA THR A 547 0.80 47.61 11.90
C THR A 547 1.80 48.76 12.07
N ASP A 548 3.04 48.56 11.64
CA ASP A 548 4.08 49.61 11.62
C ASP A 548 4.08 50.45 10.33
N ILE A 549 2.94 50.56 9.64
CA ILE A 549 2.77 51.45 8.48
C ILE A 549 2.85 52.90 8.96
N ASP A 550 3.59 53.79 8.29
CA ASP A 550 3.83 55.15 8.76
C ASP A 550 2.65 56.09 8.48
N TYR A 551 2.09 55.99 7.27
CA TYR A 551 0.97 56.83 6.82
C TYR A 551 -0.10 56.02 6.09
N LEU A 552 -1.34 56.50 6.14
CA LEU A 552 -2.45 55.99 5.34
C LEU A 552 -2.98 57.11 4.45
N ALA A 553 -2.93 56.91 3.13
CA ALA A 553 -3.62 57.71 2.13
C ALA A 553 -4.98 57.07 1.82
N LEU A 554 -6.02 57.53 2.51
CA LEU A 554 -7.40 57.06 2.38
C LEU A 554 -8.19 58.06 1.53
N GLU A 555 -8.44 57.73 0.26
CA GLU A 555 -9.00 58.66 -0.74
C GLU A 555 -8.17 59.96 -0.80
N ASP A 556 -8.75 61.12 -0.48
CA ASP A 556 -8.10 62.45 -0.42
C ASP A 556 -7.60 62.81 1.01
N ARG A 557 -7.56 61.84 1.93
CA ARG A 557 -7.18 62.01 3.33
C ARG A 557 -5.79 61.43 3.61
N TRP A 558 -4.89 62.27 4.10
CA TRP A 558 -3.57 61.90 4.60
C TRP A 558 -3.60 61.71 6.12
N ILE A 559 -3.37 60.47 6.56
CA ILE A 559 -3.60 60.03 7.93
C ILE A 559 -2.30 59.58 8.58
N LYS A 560 -2.05 60.02 9.82
CA LYS A 560 -0.99 59.52 10.72
C LYS A 560 -1.55 59.22 12.10
N ARG A 561 -0.80 58.50 12.95
CA ARG A 561 -1.18 58.25 14.35
C ARG A 561 -0.93 59.49 15.22
N SER A 562 -1.86 59.85 16.10
CA SER A 562 -1.75 61.04 16.96
C SER A 562 -0.74 60.89 18.10
N HIS A 563 -0.51 59.66 18.58
CA HIS A 563 0.28 59.39 19.78
C HIS A 563 1.55 58.56 19.55
N GLN A 564 1.90 58.30 18.29
CA GLN A 564 3.10 57.55 17.92
C GLN A 564 3.89 58.35 16.88
N PRO A 565 5.19 58.63 17.13
CA PRO A 565 6.01 59.31 16.13
C PRO A 565 6.14 58.43 14.88
N VAL A 566 6.21 59.08 13.72
CA VAL A 566 6.54 58.44 12.45
C VAL A 566 8.03 58.04 12.49
N LYS A 567 8.33 56.81 12.09
CA LYS A 567 9.69 56.27 12.11
C LYS A 567 10.43 56.71 10.83
N ASP A 568 11.67 57.15 10.96
CA ASP A 568 12.55 57.30 9.80
C ASP A 568 13.15 55.94 9.41
N TYR A 569 13.73 55.84 8.21
CA TYR A 569 14.34 54.58 7.74
C TYR A 569 15.37 54.00 8.72
N SER A 570 16.18 54.86 9.36
CA SER A 570 17.13 54.43 10.39
C SER A 570 16.42 53.72 11.54
N ASP A 571 15.29 54.25 12.02
CA ASP A 571 14.53 53.67 13.13
C ASP A 571 13.87 52.34 12.75
N HIS A 572 13.54 52.18 11.47
CA HIS A 572 13.03 50.94 10.92
C HIS A 572 14.06 49.80 10.93
N ILE A 573 15.36 50.11 10.78
CA ILE A 573 16.43 49.10 10.70
C ILE A 573 17.15 48.83 12.03
N LEU A 574 17.08 49.73 13.03
CA LEU A 574 17.85 49.66 14.28
C LEU A 574 17.73 48.30 14.99
N ASP A 575 16.51 47.77 15.12
CA ASP A 575 16.22 46.51 15.85
C ASP A 575 15.79 45.37 14.91
N LEU A 576 16.10 45.46 13.61
CA LEU A 576 15.64 44.49 12.62
C LEU A 576 16.57 43.25 12.58
N PRO A 577 16.10 42.05 13.00
CA PRO A 577 16.94 40.87 13.03
C PRO A 577 17.40 40.48 11.63
N LYS A 578 18.60 39.87 11.55
CA LYS A 578 19.06 39.23 10.31
C LYS A 578 18.52 37.80 10.29
N GLU A 579 17.40 37.60 9.60
CA GLU A 579 16.83 36.27 9.43
C GLU A 579 17.67 35.43 8.45
N PRO A 580 17.86 34.12 8.72
CA PRO A 580 18.49 33.23 7.75
C PRO A 580 17.59 33.06 6.53
N LEU A 581 18.20 32.89 5.36
CA LEU A 581 17.50 32.59 4.11
C LEU A 581 17.56 31.09 3.81
N PRO A 582 16.54 30.52 3.16
CA PRO A 582 16.60 29.15 2.66
C PRO A 582 17.77 28.97 1.68
N HIS A 583 18.31 27.76 1.65
CA HIS A 583 19.33 27.35 0.70
C HIS A 583 19.07 25.90 0.29
N GLY A 584 19.33 25.59 -0.98
CA GLY A 584 19.27 24.23 -1.52
C GLY A 584 20.39 23.31 -1.00
N LEU A 585 20.37 22.06 -1.45
CA LEU A 585 21.45 21.11 -1.23
C LEU A 585 22.69 21.54 -2.04
N GLU A 586 23.86 21.04 -1.64
CA GLU A 586 25.06 21.18 -2.47
C GLU A 586 24.82 20.54 -3.86
N PRO A 587 25.35 21.08 -4.96
CA PRO A 587 25.16 20.49 -6.29
C PRO A 587 25.65 19.04 -6.39
N ASN A 588 25.08 18.26 -7.32
CA ASN A 588 25.45 16.87 -7.60
C ASN A 588 25.24 15.92 -6.41
N GLN A 589 24.09 16.03 -5.75
CA GLN A 589 23.72 15.07 -4.72
C GLN A 589 23.69 13.64 -5.28
N PRO A 590 23.80 12.59 -4.44
CA PRO A 590 23.64 11.23 -4.93
C PRO A 590 22.17 10.93 -5.28
N SER A 591 21.92 10.16 -6.34
CA SER A 591 20.55 9.77 -6.72
C SER A 591 19.85 8.96 -5.61
N VAL A 592 18.55 9.22 -5.41
CA VAL A 592 17.68 8.45 -4.49
C VAL A 592 17.06 7.22 -5.15
N LEU A 593 17.37 6.94 -6.42
CA LEU A 593 16.81 5.82 -7.18
C LEU A 593 16.94 4.48 -6.44
N ALA A 594 18.11 4.19 -5.86
CA ALA A 594 18.32 2.95 -5.10
C ALA A 594 17.41 2.83 -3.86
N LEU A 595 17.08 3.94 -3.19
CA LEU A 595 16.14 3.95 -2.05
C LEU A 595 14.70 3.77 -2.51
N MET A 596 14.35 4.33 -3.67
CA MET A 596 13.04 4.11 -4.30
C MET A 596 12.88 2.66 -4.70
N GLU A 597 13.91 2.07 -5.33
CA GLU A 597 13.91 0.68 -5.74
C GLU A 597 13.78 -0.26 -4.54
N GLU A 598 14.52 0.01 -3.46
CA GLU A 598 14.42 -0.76 -2.22
C GLU A 598 13.04 -0.66 -1.56
N LEU A 599 12.41 0.52 -1.56
CA LEU A 599 11.06 0.70 -1.01
C LEU A 599 10.01 -0.02 -1.84
N ASP A 600 10.09 0.06 -3.16
CA ASP A 600 9.20 -0.64 -4.10
C ASP A 600 9.28 -2.17 -3.89
N GLU A 601 10.49 -2.72 -3.84
CA GLU A 601 10.75 -4.15 -3.56
C GLU A 601 10.24 -4.56 -2.17
N ALA A 602 10.41 -3.72 -1.15
CA ALA A 602 9.91 -4.02 0.19
C ALA A 602 8.38 -4.01 0.27
N ILE A 603 7.73 -3.07 -0.42
CA ILE A 603 6.28 -3.00 -0.48
C ILE A 603 5.73 -4.21 -1.25
N PHE A 604 6.28 -4.55 -2.42
CA PHE A 604 5.65 -5.50 -3.33
C PHE A 604 6.19 -6.92 -3.33
N ARG A 605 7.48 -7.10 -3.06
CA ARG A 605 8.13 -8.41 -3.07
C ARG A 605 8.36 -8.96 -1.66
N GLY A 606 7.89 -8.25 -0.64
CA GLY A 606 8.14 -8.59 0.77
C GLY A 606 9.63 -8.57 1.11
N ALA A 607 10.45 -7.89 0.30
CA ALA A 607 11.89 -7.87 0.49
C ALA A 607 12.22 -7.13 1.79
N GLN A 608 13.08 -7.71 2.63
CA GLN A 608 13.56 -7.00 3.81
C GLN A 608 14.44 -5.83 3.40
N SER A 609 14.03 -4.63 3.81
CA SER A 609 14.77 -3.40 3.56
C SER A 609 15.88 -3.16 4.59
N GLN A 610 16.98 -2.58 4.12
CA GLN A 610 18.15 -2.12 4.88
C GLN A 610 17.90 -0.71 5.41
N SER A 611 17.18 0.08 4.63
CA SER A 611 16.94 1.50 4.89
C SER A 611 15.60 1.73 5.58
N TRP A 612 14.62 0.86 5.37
CA TRP A 612 13.21 1.03 5.78
C TRP A 612 12.82 -0.03 6.83
N SER A 613 12.24 0.37 7.95
CA SER A 613 11.68 -0.58 8.92
C SER A 613 10.37 -1.18 8.40
N GLU A 614 9.98 -2.35 8.92
CA GLU A 614 8.68 -2.98 8.58
C GLU A 614 7.51 -2.03 8.85
N THR A 615 7.54 -1.29 9.97
CA THR A 615 6.54 -0.27 10.30
C THR A 615 6.50 0.90 9.30
N GLU A 616 7.65 1.34 8.80
CA GLU A 616 7.74 2.37 7.74
C GLU A 616 7.19 1.83 6.43
N VAL A 617 7.56 0.60 6.06
CA VAL A 617 7.09 -0.07 4.83
C VAL A 617 5.57 -0.25 4.87
N THR A 618 4.98 -0.73 5.96
CA THR A 618 3.52 -0.85 6.12
C THR A 618 2.83 0.51 6.01
N ALA A 619 3.36 1.54 6.69
CA ALA A 619 2.78 2.88 6.64
C ALA A 619 2.85 3.50 5.23
N LEU A 620 3.99 3.35 4.54
CA LEU A 620 4.19 3.85 3.19
C LEU A 620 3.42 3.03 2.15
N SER A 621 3.26 1.72 2.36
CA SER A 621 2.40 0.86 1.55
C SER A 621 0.96 1.37 1.57
N SER A 622 0.40 1.60 2.76
CA SER A 622 -0.96 2.13 2.91
C SER A 622 -1.12 3.52 2.28
N GLN A 623 -0.14 4.42 2.44
CA GLN A 623 -0.17 5.74 1.81
C GLN A 623 -0.04 5.70 0.29
N GLY A 624 0.78 4.77 -0.22
CA GLY A 624 1.08 4.59 -1.64
C GLY A 624 0.04 3.77 -2.40
N ALA A 625 -0.75 2.94 -1.70
CA ALA A 625 -1.71 2.00 -2.31
C ALA A 625 -2.68 2.68 -3.27
N ARG A 626 -3.13 3.90 -2.96
CA ARG A 626 -4.06 4.69 -3.78
C ARG A 626 -3.48 5.21 -5.11
N PHE A 627 -2.17 5.19 -5.29
CA PHE A 627 -1.49 5.72 -6.49
C PHE A 627 -1.10 4.63 -7.49
N LYS A 628 -1.56 3.40 -7.25
CA LYS A 628 -0.91 2.20 -7.77
C LYS A 628 -1.42 1.83 -9.15
N GLU A 629 -1.05 2.59 -10.16
CA GLU A 629 -1.18 2.18 -11.55
C GLU A 629 0.23 2.04 -12.14
N THR A 630 0.90 0.94 -11.78
CA THR A 630 2.22 0.49 -12.28
C THR A 630 3.39 1.50 -12.18
N SER A 631 4.33 1.21 -11.28
CA SER A 631 5.65 1.85 -11.18
C SER A 631 6.45 1.69 -12.48
N LYS A 632 7.18 2.73 -12.93
CA LYS A 632 8.13 2.57 -14.04
C LYS A 632 9.41 1.85 -13.62
N LEU A 633 9.66 1.77 -12.31
CA LEU A 633 10.90 1.25 -11.74
C LEU A 633 10.99 -0.26 -11.82
N PHE A 634 9.86 -0.98 -11.81
CA PHE A 634 9.82 -2.43 -12.01
C PHE A 634 8.58 -2.87 -12.78
N PRO A 635 8.69 -3.11 -14.10
CA PRO A 635 7.56 -3.59 -14.90
C PRO A 635 7.17 -5.05 -14.59
N GLN A 636 7.93 -5.75 -13.72
CA GLN A 636 7.67 -7.13 -13.31
C GLN A 636 7.19 -7.17 -11.85
N THR A 637 5.87 -7.04 -11.69
CA THR A 637 5.19 -7.32 -10.43
C THR A 637 5.10 -8.84 -10.20
N PRO A 638 5.13 -9.33 -8.95
CA PRO A 638 5.03 -10.76 -8.63
C PRO A 638 3.65 -11.37 -8.95
N PHE A 639 2.69 -10.57 -9.42
CA PHE A 639 1.41 -11.07 -9.89
C PHE A 639 1.59 -11.96 -11.12
N LEU A 640 0.93 -13.12 -11.12
CA LEU A 640 0.87 -14.04 -12.26
C LEU A 640 0.19 -13.43 -13.50
N VAL A 641 -0.52 -12.31 -13.32
CA VAL A 641 -1.14 -11.51 -14.38
C VAL A 641 -0.75 -10.04 -14.25
N PRO A 642 -0.80 -9.25 -15.34
CA PRO A 642 -0.54 -7.82 -15.26
C PRO A 642 -1.47 -7.13 -14.25
N LEU A 643 -0.90 -6.28 -13.39
CA LEU A 643 -1.67 -5.51 -12.43
C LEU A 643 -2.58 -4.51 -13.15
N LYS A 644 -3.88 -4.65 -12.93
CA LYS A 644 -4.91 -3.70 -13.38
C LYS A 644 -5.73 -3.27 -12.17
N THR A 645 -5.79 -1.97 -11.90
CA THR A 645 -6.58 -1.39 -10.80
C THR A 645 -8.00 -1.07 -11.22
N GLN A 646 -8.21 -0.47 -12.40
CA GLN A 646 -9.55 -0.25 -12.93
C GLN A 646 -10.12 -1.56 -13.49
N LEU A 647 -11.01 -2.20 -12.74
CA LEU A 647 -11.54 -3.51 -13.12
C LEU A 647 -12.78 -3.39 -14.02
N SER A 648 -13.62 -2.37 -13.80
CA SER A 648 -14.80 -2.05 -14.62
C SER A 648 -15.07 -0.53 -14.64
N GLU A 649 -16.15 -0.06 -15.26
CA GLU A 649 -16.58 1.35 -15.19
C GLU A 649 -16.90 1.81 -13.76
N ASN A 650 -17.23 0.88 -12.85
CA ASN A 650 -17.74 1.18 -11.51
C ASN A 650 -16.83 0.66 -10.39
N ALA A 651 -15.73 -0.01 -10.71
CA ALA A 651 -14.95 -0.74 -9.71
C ALA A 651 -13.45 -0.55 -9.89
N THR A 652 -12.80 -0.11 -8.80
CA THR A 652 -11.36 0.13 -8.74
C THR A 652 -10.73 -0.66 -7.60
N LEU A 653 -9.74 -1.48 -7.92
CA LEU A 653 -8.93 -2.23 -6.99
C LEU A 653 -7.73 -1.40 -6.53
N ILE A 654 -7.74 -0.98 -5.27
CA ILE A 654 -6.60 -0.43 -4.55
C ILE A 654 -5.84 -1.60 -3.93
N VAL A 655 -4.54 -1.72 -4.21
CA VAL A 655 -3.75 -2.87 -3.75
C VAL A 655 -2.74 -2.45 -2.70
N ASP A 656 -2.98 -2.87 -1.46
CA ASP A 656 -2.04 -2.80 -0.35
C ASP A 656 -1.60 -4.22 0.05
N PRO A 657 -0.36 -4.64 -0.27
CA PRO A 657 0.15 -5.97 0.07
C PRO A 657 0.47 -6.18 1.55
N HIS A 658 0.58 -5.11 2.34
CA HIS A 658 0.94 -5.19 3.77
C HIS A 658 -0.26 -5.07 4.71
N THR A 659 -1.39 -4.55 4.23
CA THR A 659 -2.61 -4.42 5.04
C THR A 659 -3.80 -5.10 4.37
N GLN A 660 -4.85 -4.36 3.99
CA GLN A 660 -5.97 -4.86 3.22
C GLN A 660 -6.04 -4.10 1.90
N SER A 661 -6.11 -4.85 0.80
CA SER A 661 -6.47 -4.29 -0.48
C SER A 661 -7.97 -3.99 -0.49
N LEU A 662 -8.40 -3.01 -1.29
CA LEU A 662 -9.80 -2.56 -1.33
C LEU A 662 -10.31 -2.61 -2.76
N LEU A 663 -11.44 -3.29 -2.98
CA LEU A 663 -12.25 -3.12 -4.17
C LEU A 663 -13.29 -2.03 -3.90
N ILE A 664 -13.07 -0.86 -4.47
CA ILE A 664 -13.88 0.35 -4.28
C ILE A 664 -14.99 0.40 -5.31
N ASP A 665 -16.20 0.74 -4.85
CA ASP A 665 -17.32 1.10 -5.73
C ASP A 665 -17.29 2.59 -6.04
N GLU A 666 -16.95 2.93 -7.28
CA GLU A 666 -16.86 4.33 -7.72
C GLU A 666 -18.23 5.04 -7.75
N THR A 667 -19.33 4.28 -7.71
CA THR A 667 -20.69 4.81 -7.68
C THR A 667 -21.19 5.19 -6.27
N GLY A 668 -20.50 4.73 -5.22
CA GLY A 668 -20.89 4.93 -3.82
C GLY A 668 -22.21 4.26 -3.41
N LYS A 669 -22.66 3.25 -4.16
CA LYS A 669 -23.90 2.49 -3.89
C LYS A 669 -23.64 1.22 -3.09
N LEU A 670 -22.46 0.64 -3.24
CA LEU A 670 -21.95 -0.52 -2.50
C LEU A 670 -20.89 -0.04 -1.52
N ALA A 671 -20.70 -0.81 -0.46
CA ALA A 671 -19.56 -0.61 0.43
C ALA A 671 -18.30 -1.15 -0.23
N ASP A 672 -17.17 -0.49 0.03
CA ASP A 672 -15.86 -0.99 -0.36
C ASP A 672 -15.61 -2.37 0.27
N LEU A 673 -15.05 -3.28 -0.53
CA LEU A 673 -14.79 -4.65 -0.09
C LEU A 673 -13.29 -4.83 0.20
N PRO A 674 -12.91 -5.15 1.46
CA PRO A 674 -11.55 -5.54 1.77
C PRO A 674 -11.24 -6.92 1.19
N LEU A 675 -10.06 -7.05 0.58
CA LEU A 675 -9.55 -8.27 -0.03
C LEU A 675 -8.17 -8.62 0.54
N ASP A 676 -7.97 -9.91 0.82
CA ASP A 676 -6.63 -10.46 1.05
C ASP A 676 -5.87 -10.66 -0.28
N MET A 677 -4.58 -11.00 -0.20
CA MET A 677 -3.75 -11.12 -1.40
C MET A 677 -4.13 -12.30 -2.32
N ASN A 678 -4.64 -13.41 -1.78
CA ASN A 678 -5.10 -14.54 -2.61
C ASN A 678 -6.37 -14.14 -3.38
N GLN A 679 -7.27 -13.40 -2.73
CA GLN A 679 -8.46 -12.83 -3.36
C GLN A 679 -8.09 -11.77 -4.42
N VAL A 680 -7.09 -10.92 -4.16
CA VAL A 680 -6.55 -9.96 -5.14
C VAL A 680 -6.00 -10.71 -6.36
N HIS A 681 -5.15 -11.72 -6.16
CA HIS A 681 -4.59 -12.53 -7.24
C HIS A 681 -5.71 -13.22 -8.05
N THR A 682 -6.74 -13.71 -7.38
CA THR A 682 -7.91 -14.33 -8.01
C THR A 682 -8.71 -13.33 -8.84
N VAL A 683 -9.04 -12.16 -8.28
CA VAL A 683 -9.80 -11.11 -8.95
C VAL A 683 -9.09 -10.63 -10.22
N LEU A 684 -7.77 -10.48 -10.16
CA LEU A 684 -6.96 -10.13 -11.32
C LEU A 684 -6.97 -11.28 -12.35
N ALA A 685 -6.76 -12.52 -11.91
CA ALA A 685 -6.68 -13.69 -12.78
C ALA A 685 -7.97 -14.00 -13.55
N LEU A 686 -9.14 -13.78 -12.92
CA LEU A 686 -10.47 -14.00 -13.52
C LEU A 686 -10.73 -13.14 -14.77
N GLN A 687 -9.94 -12.08 -15.01
CA GLN A 687 -10.02 -11.24 -16.21
C GLN A 687 -9.22 -11.78 -17.40
N HIS A 688 -8.45 -12.85 -17.20
CA HIS A 688 -7.56 -13.45 -18.19
C HIS A 688 -7.95 -14.89 -18.50
N ASP A 689 -7.48 -15.43 -19.63
CA ASP A 689 -7.70 -16.83 -19.96
C ASP A 689 -7.04 -17.76 -18.91
N PRO A 690 -7.75 -18.80 -18.41
CA PRO A 690 -7.24 -19.62 -17.32
C PRO A 690 -5.99 -20.43 -17.67
N GLY A 691 -5.79 -20.84 -18.93
CA GLY A 691 -4.62 -21.59 -19.44
C GLY A 691 -3.77 -22.33 -18.40
N THR A 692 -2.47 -22.00 -18.34
CA THR A 692 -1.55 -22.47 -17.30
C THR A 692 -1.63 -21.63 -16.02
N LEU A 693 -2.32 -20.48 -16.05
CA LEU A 693 -2.45 -19.53 -14.96
C LEU A 693 -3.18 -20.14 -13.76
N SER A 694 -4.26 -20.88 -14.02
CA SER A 694 -5.05 -21.53 -12.99
C SER A 694 -4.22 -22.47 -12.12
N GLU A 695 -3.38 -23.28 -12.75
CA GLU A 695 -2.58 -24.28 -12.03
C GLU A 695 -1.46 -23.61 -11.24
N ASN A 696 -0.86 -22.55 -11.79
CA ASN A 696 0.15 -21.78 -11.08
C ASN A 696 -0.42 -21.05 -9.85
N LEU A 697 -1.63 -20.48 -9.94
CA LEU A 697 -2.32 -19.87 -8.80
C LEU A 697 -2.65 -20.91 -7.72
N ARG A 698 -3.14 -22.09 -8.12
CA ARG A 698 -3.44 -23.18 -7.19
C ARG A 698 -2.22 -23.57 -6.37
N LEU A 699 -1.07 -23.72 -7.04
CA LEU A 699 0.21 -24.04 -6.41
C LEU A 699 0.70 -22.90 -5.51
N GLU A 700 0.59 -21.65 -5.96
CA GLU A 700 0.92 -20.45 -5.16
C GLU A 700 0.10 -20.40 -3.86
N PHE A 701 -1.21 -20.67 -3.96
CA PHE A 701 -2.12 -20.68 -2.81
C PHE A 701 -2.05 -21.97 -1.98
N ARG A 702 -1.22 -22.94 -2.40
CA ARG A 702 -1.09 -24.27 -1.76
C ARG A 702 -2.44 -24.96 -1.53
N SER A 703 -3.32 -24.83 -2.51
CA SER A 703 -4.71 -25.28 -2.44
C SER A 703 -4.88 -26.60 -3.19
N THR A 704 -5.83 -27.43 -2.76
CA THR A 704 -6.29 -28.54 -3.62
C THR A 704 -7.05 -27.97 -4.83
N PRO A 705 -7.22 -28.74 -5.91
CA PRO A 705 -8.05 -28.30 -7.04
C PRO A 705 -9.44 -27.81 -6.61
N VAL A 706 -10.11 -28.53 -5.69
CA VAL A 706 -11.44 -28.15 -5.20
C VAL A 706 -11.45 -26.88 -4.36
N GLU A 707 -10.49 -26.69 -3.45
CA GLU A 707 -10.43 -25.46 -2.64
C GLU A 707 -10.20 -24.23 -3.52
N PHE A 708 -9.36 -24.39 -4.54
CA PHE A 708 -9.12 -23.35 -5.53
C PHE A 708 -10.39 -23.04 -6.31
N ASP A 709 -11.10 -24.07 -6.80
CA ASP A 709 -12.39 -23.93 -7.49
C ASP A 709 -13.45 -23.19 -6.64
N GLU A 710 -13.51 -23.46 -5.33
CA GLU A 710 -14.42 -22.76 -4.41
C GLU A 710 -14.08 -21.26 -4.30
N LEU A 711 -12.80 -20.91 -4.17
CA LEU A 711 -12.34 -19.52 -4.14
C LEU A 711 -12.66 -18.80 -5.46
N ILE A 712 -12.43 -19.45 -6.60
CA ILE A 712 -12.80 -18.95 -7.93
C ILE A 712 -14.29 -18.62 -7.99
N MET A 713 -15.15 -19.54 -7.57
CA MET A 713 -16.60 -19.35 -7.59
C MET A 713 -17.07 -18.26 -6.63
N GLN A 714 -16.42 -18.09 -5.48
CA GLN A 714 -16.71 -16.99 -4.56
C GLN A 714 -16.37 -15.64 -5.20
N MET A 715 -15.19 -15.52 -5.81
CA MET A 715 -14.74 -14.27 -6.43
C MET A 715 -15.52 -13.93 -7.70
N ILE A 716 -15.97 -14.93 -8.47
CA ILE A 716 -16.90 -14.72 -9.59
C ILE A 716 -18.17 -13.96 -9.12
N LYS A 717 -18.78 -14.39 -8.01
CA LYS A 717 -19.98 -13.71 -7.45
C LYS A 717 -19.69 -12.28 -7.01
N VAL A 718 -18.52 -12.02 -6.44
CA VAL A 718 -18.08 -10.66 -6.08
C VAL A 718 -17.95 -9.80 -7.32
N LEU A 719 -17.24 -10.29 -8.35
CA LEU A 719 -17.03 -9.54 -9.59
C LEU A 719 -18.33 -9.22 -10.32
N GLU A 720 -19.30 -10.13 -10.31
CA GLU A 720 -20.64 -9.87 -10.85
C GLU A 720 -21.36 -8.70 -10.16
N GLN A 721 -21.24 -8.57 -8.82
CA GLN A 721 -21.86 -7.47 -8.06
C GLN A 721 -21.26 -6.11 -8.44
N PHE A 722 -19.95 -6.06 -8.64
CA PHE A 722 -19.20 -4.87 -9.07
C PHE A 722 -19.21 -4.67 -10.60
N LYS A 723 -19.97 -5.51 -11.34
CA LYS A 723 -20.07 -5.50 -12.81
C LYS A 723 -18.71 -5.60 -13.52
N VAL A 724 -17.79 -6.37 -12.94
CA VAL A 724 -16.48 -6.67 -13.52
C VAL A 724 -16.60 -7.89 -14.45
N PRO A 725 -16.15 -7.80 -15.71
CA PRO A 725 -16.22 -8.93 -16.65
C PRO A 725 -15.28 -10.07 -16.25
N ILE A 726 -15.70 -11.31 -16.52
CA ILE A 726 -14.95 -12.55 -16.26
C ILE A 726 -14.63 -13.21 -17.61
N ALA A 727 -13.44 -13.78 -17.75
CA ALA A 727 -13.05 -14.53 -18.96
C ALA A 727 -13.78 -15.88 -19.01
N GLY A 728 -14.35 -16.22 -20.19
CA GLY A 728 -15.28 -17.35 -20.35
C GLY A 728 -14.75 -18.72 -19.91
N GLY A 729 -13.46 -19.01 -20.14
CA GLY A 729 -12.85 -20.30 -19.80
C GLY A 729 -12.86 -20.64 -18.30
N TRP A 730 -13.05 -19.66 -17.40
CA TRP A 730 -13.23 -19.95 -15.98
C TRP A 730 -14.60 -20.57 -15.69
N ILE A 731 -15.65 -20.18 -16.42
CA ILE A 731 -17.02 -20.65 -16.21
C ILE A 731 -17.21 -22.04 -16.86
N ASP A 732 -16.64 -22.25 -18.06
CA ASP A 732 -16.81 -23.49 -18.82
C ASP A 732 -16.29 -24.74 -18.07
N ARG A 733 -15.32 -24.58 -17.16
CA ARG A 733 -14.78 -25.67 -16.33
C ARG A 733 -15.76 -26.26 -15.31
N PHE A 734 -16.84 -25.55 -15.01
CA PHE A 734 -17.84 -25.99 -14.04
C PHE A 734 -19.08 -26.61 -14.72
N ILE A 735 -19.10 -26.74 -16.05
CA ILE A 735 -20.25 -27.20 -16.84
C ILE A 735 -20.00 -28.60 -17.39
N GLU A 736 -19.95 -29.62 -16.53
CA GLU A 736 -20.17 -31.01 -16.95
C GLU A 736 -20.97 -31.74 -15.87
N GLU A 737 -22.23 -32.07 -16.16
CA GLU A 737 -22.98 -33.07 -15.37
C GLU A 737 -22.72 -34.44 -15.98
N THR A 738 -21.95 -35.27 -15.29
CA THR A 738 -21.71 -36.65 -15.74
C THR A 738 -22.83 -37.55 -15.21
N GLN A 739 -23.58 -38.19 -16.10
CA GLN A 739 -24.50 -39.26 -15.70
C GLN A 739 -23.71 -40.42 -15.10
N LEU A 740 -24.09 -40.82 -13.88
CA LEU A 740 -23.54 -41.99 -13.22
C LEU A 740 -23.99 -43.26 -13.95
N ASP A 741 -23.03 -44.00 -14.50
CA ASP A 741 -23.25 -45.41 -14.82
C ASP A 741 -23.49 -46.20 -13.53
N PRO A 742 -24.33 -47.26 -13.56
CA PRO A 742 -24.53 -48.12 -12.40
C PRO A 742 -23.20 -48.75 -11.97
N ILE A 743 -22.82 -48.51 -10.72
CA ILE A 743 -21.58 -49.04 -10.14
C ILE A 743 -21.69 -50.56 -10.04
N PRO A 744 -20.73 -51.32 -10.61
CA PRO A 744 -20.75 -52.77 -10.50
C PRO A 744 -20.59 -53.18 -9.03
N SER A 745 -21.30 -54.22 -8.60
CA SER A 745 -21.16 -54.76 -7.24
C SER A 745 -19.89 -55.60 -7.14
N PHE A 746 -18.99 -55.23 -6.24
CA PHE A 746 -17.78 -55.98 -5.90
C PHE A 746 -17.88 -56.52 -4.47
N SER A 747 -17.26 -57.67 -4.21
CA SER A 747 -17.15 -58.24 -2.86
C SER A 747 -16.12 -57.53 -1.98
N ASN A 748 -15.19 -56.77 -2.58
CA ASN A 748 -14.06 -56.17 -1.88
C ASN A 748 -14.32 -54.67 -1.66
N THR A 749 -13.95 -54.16 -0.47
CA THR A 749 -14.00 -52.73 -0.16
C THR A 749 -13.26 -51.92 -1.21
N LEU A 750 -13.94 -50.90 -1.75
CA LEU A 750 -13.44 -50.01 -2.79
C LEU A 750 -12.99 -50.74 -4.07
N GLY A 751 -13.47 -51.96 -4.33
CA GLY A 751 -13.00 -52.82 -5.42
C GLY A 751 -13.01 -52.18 -6.81
N VAL A 752 -13.93 -51.25 -7.06
CA VAL A 752 -14.00 -50.46 -8.31
C VAL A 752 -12.74 -49.64 -8.58
N PHE A 753 -12.03 -49.20 -7.54
CA PHE A 753 -10.82 -48.38 -7.63
C PHE A 753 -9.56 -49.20 -7.96
N GLU A 754 -9.67 -50.52 -8.10
CA GLU A 754 -8.59 -51.35 -8.70
C GLU A 754 -8.35 -50.93 -10.16
N ASN A 755 -9.40 -50.48 -10.86
CA ASN A 755 -9.29 -49.84 -12.15
C ASN A 755 -8.80 -48.39 -11.97
N GLU A 756 -7.68 -48.05 -12.60
CA GLU A 756 -7.09 -46.71 -12.51
C GLU A 756 -7.91 -45.61 -13.21
N ASP A 757 -8.73 -46.01 -14.20
CA ASP A 757 -9.55 -45.10 -14.99
C ASP A 757 -10.93 -44.82 -14.35
N PHE A 758 -11.27 -45.47 -13.22
CA PHE A 758 -12.57 -45.31 -12.58
C PHE A 758 -12.70 -43.96 -11.86
N ARG A 759 -13.82 -43.26 -12.05
CA ARG A 759 -14.06 -41.90 -11.51
C ARG A 759 -15.43 -41.75 -10.86
N LEU A 760 -15.45 -41.17 -9.66
CA LEU A 760 -16.64 -40.81 -8.85
C LEU A 760 -16.51 -39.41 -8.23
N ASP A 761 -15.66 -38.57 -8.81
CA ASP A 761 -15.19 -37.31 -8.23
C ASP A 761 -16.34 -36.38 -7.79
N GLN A 762 -17.37 -36.21 -8.61
CA GLN A 762 -18.48 -35.27 -8.33
C GLN A 762 -19.30 -35.67 -7.10
N GLN A 763 -19.67 -36.94 -6.99
CA GLN A 763 -20.47 -37.44 -5.87
C GLN A 763 -19.65 -37.49 -4.59
N LEU A 764 -18.36 -37.84 -4.69
CA LEU A 764 -17.46 -37.83 -3.55
C LEU A 764 -17.19 -36.40 -3.04
N ARG A 765 -17.15 -35.39 -3.91
CA ARG A 765 -17.11 -33.97 -3.51
C ARG A 765 -18.35 -33.58 -2.70
N VAL A 766 -19.55 -34.00 -3.12
CA VAL A 766 -20.79 -33.77 -2.36
C VAL A 766 -20.72 -34.44 -1.00
N ILE A 767 -20.30 -35.71 -0.95
CA ILE A 767 -20.15 -36.46 0.30
C ILE A 767 -19.14 -35.77 1.23
N ARG A 768 -17.98 -35.35 0.72
CA ARG A 768 -16.98 -34.59 1.49
C ARG A 768 -17.56 -33.29 2.02
N ARG A 769 -18.24 -32.51 1.17
CA ARG A 769 -18.86 -31.24 1.57
C ARG A 769 -19.88 -31.46 2.68
N THR A 770 -20.75 -32.46 2.54
CA THR A 770 -21.71 -32.86 3.58
C THR A 770 -21.02 -33.22 4.90
N ILE A 771 -19.91 -33.96 4.87
CA ILE A 771 -19.14 -34.32 6.07
C ILE A 771 -18.59 -33.04 6.75
N LEU A 772 -17.97 -32.16 5.97
CA LEU A 772 -17.36 -30.92 6.49
C LEU A 772 -18.40 -29.89 6.97
N ASP A 773 -19.53 -29.73 6.29
CA ASP A 773 -20.59 -28.78 6.68
C ASP A 773 -21.24 -29.17 8.02
N HIS A 774 -21.20 -30.45 8.39
CA HIS A 774 -21.59 -30.91 9.72
C HIS A 774 -20.49 -30.70 10.78
N GLY A 775 -19.36 -30.10 10.42
CA GLY A 775 -18.20 -29.81 11.28
C GLY A 775 -17.39 -31.05 11.66
N TYR A 776 -17.23 -31.97 10.71
CA TYR A 776 -16.33 -33.11 10.85
C TYR A 776 -14.91 -32.70 10.41
N ASP A 777 -14.19 -32.08 11.33
CA ASP A 777 -12.79 -31.67 11.17
C ASP A 777 -11.98 -32.08 12.41
N GLU A 778 -10.65 -32.14 12.27
CA GLU A 778 -9.76 -32.64 13.32
C GLU A 778 -9.95 -31.93 14.66
N GLN A 779 -10.01 -30.60 14.63
CA GLN A 779 -10.16 -29.78 15.83
C GLN A 779 -11.52 -30.05 16.50
N SER A 780 -12.61 -29.98 15.74
CA SER A 780 -13.96 -30.24 16.25
C SER A 780 -14.11 -31.63 16.86
N ILE A 781 -13.52 -32.67 16.23
CA ILE A 781 -13.59 -34.05 16.73
C ILE A 781 -12.79 -34.19 18.02
N CYS A 782 -11.56 -33.66 18.06
CA CYS A 782 -10.71 -33.65 19.25
C CYS A 782 -11.37 -32.95 20.44
N GLU A 783 -11.99 -31.79 20.21
CA GLU A 783 -12.73 -31.04 21.23
C GLU A 783 -13.93 -31.84 21.77
N LEU A 784 -14.72 -32.47 20.90
CA LEU A 784 -15.89 -33.27 21.29
C LEU A 784 -15.53 -34.54 22.08
N LEU A 785 -14.43 -35.20 21.72
CA LEU A 785 -13.95 -36.40 22.41
C LEU A 785 -13.02 -36.09 23.58
N ALA A 786 -12.66 -34.81 23.78
CA ALA A 786 -11.67 -34.35 24.76
C ALA A 786 -10.30 -35.05 24.65
N VAL A 787 -9.78 -35.13 23.41
CA VAL A 787 -8.47 -35.72 23.11
C VAL A 787 -7.57 -34.69 22.40
N GLU A 788 -6.25 -34.77 22.61
CA GLU A 788 -5.28 -33.82 22.03
C GLU A 788 -5.03 -34.03 20.53
N SER A 789 -5.31 -35.24 20.02
CA SER A 789 -5.14 -35.62 18.62
C SER A 789 -5.95 -36.90 18.31
N LEU A 790 -6.43 -37.05 17.08
CA LEU A 790 -7.14 -38.25 16.62
C LEU A 790 -6.30 -39.52 16.75
N GLN A 791 -4.98 -39.40 16.69
CA GLN A 791 -4.06 -40.52 16.82
C GLN A 791 -4.03 -41.11 18.24
N THR A 792 -4.56 -40.38 19.24
CA THR A 792 -4.58 -40.81 20.65
C THR A 792 -5.85 -41.57 21.06
N ILE A 793 -6.82 -41.75 20.15
CA ILE A 793 -8.06 -42.50 20.42
C ILE A 793 -7.78 -44.00 20.54
N GLU A 794 -8.11 -44.60 21.68
CA GLU A 794 -7.82 -45.99 22.01
C GLU A 794 -9.03 -46.95 21.82
N PRO A 795 -8.80 -48.22 21.42
CA PRO A 795 -9.86 -49.18 21.14
C PRO A 795 -10.68 -49.53 22.38
N THR A 796 -10.05 -49.55 23.55
CA THR A 796 -10.70 -49.81 24.85
C THR A 796 -11.69 -48.71 25.25
N LYS A 797 -11.55 -47.50 24.68
CA LYS A 797 -12.39 -46.33 24.99
C LYS A 797 -13.55 -46.15 24.00
N LEU A 798 -13.55 -46.82 22.85
CA LEU A 798 -14.53 -46.57 21.78
C LEU A 798 -15.98 -46.71 22.25
N HIS A 799 -16.31 -47.79 22.97
CA HIS A 799 -17.67 -47.99 23.48
C HIS A 799 -18.08 -46.92 24.51
N TYR A 800 -17.14 -46.49 25.36
CA TYR A 800 -17.40 -45.43 26.33
C TYR A 800 -17.62 -44.08 25.64
N LEU A 801 -16.74 -43.73 24.69
CA LEU A 801 -16.86 -42.50 23.92
C LEU A 801 -18.18 -42.48 23.14
N ASP A 802 -18.57 -43.61 22.54
CA ASP A 802 -19.84 -43.76 21.84
C ASP A 802 -21.05 -43.57 22.77
N LYS A 803 -21.14 -44.35 23.86
CA LYS A 803 -22.35 -44.42 24.70
C LYS A 803 -22.47 -43.32 25.74
N HIS A 804 -21.37 -42.68 26.14
CA HIS A 804 -21.35 -41.78 27.29
C HIS A 804 -20.79 -40.39 27.02
N VAL A 805 -20.03 -40.19 25.93
CA VAL A 805 -19.46 -38.88 25.59
C VAL A 805 -20.18 -38.24 24.39
N LEU A 806 -20.38 -39.00 23.31
CA LEU A 806 -20.96 -38.46 22.09
C LEU A 806 -22.43 -38.05 22.27
N PRO A 807 -22.81 -36.81 21.88
CA PRO A 807 -24.20 -36.39 21.88
C PRO A 807 -24.99 -37.05 20.73
N GLN A 808 -26.31 -36.84 20.70
CA GLN A 808 -27.17 -37.27 19.58
C GLN A 808 -27.29 -36.13 18.57
N THR A 809 -26.31 -36.05 17.67
CA THR A 809 -26.23 -35.02 16.62
C THR A 809 -25.64 -35.62 15.34
N PRO A 810 -25.92 -35.06 14.16
CA PRO A 810 -25.33 -35.51 12.90
C PRO A 810 -23.79 -35.64 12.92
N ARG A 811 -23.09 -34.68 13.52
CA ARG A 811 -21.63 -34.72 13.69
C ARG A 811 -21.18 -35.90 14.54
N ALA A 812 -21.87 -36.14 15.66
CA ALA A 812 -21.58 -37.25 16.55
C ALA A 812 -21.90 -38.60 15.89
N ASP A 813 -22.92 -38.68 15.03
CA ASP A 813 -23.24 -39.88 14.26
C ASP A 813 -22.12 -40.20 13.25
N LEU A 814 -21.54 -39.19 12.59
CA LEU A 814 -20.36 -39.35 11.74
C LEU A 814 -19.13 -39.84 12.53
N ILE A 815 -18.87 -39.27 13.71
CA ILE A 815 -17.76 -39.71 14.59
C ILE A 815 -18.01 -41.15 15.08
N ARG A 816 -19.24 -41.47 15.47
CA ARG A 816 -19.65 -42.81 15.90
C ARG A 816 -19.40 -43.83 14.81
N LEU A 817 -19.81 -43.52 13.58
CA LEU A 817 -19.69 -44.38 12.42
C LEU A 817 -18.23 -44.61 12.00
N PHE A 818 -17.46 -43.53 11.84
CA PHE A 818 -16.14 -43.57 11.16
C PHE A 818 -14.91 -43.52 12.09
N GLN A 819 -15.06 -43.19 13.37
CA GLN A 819 -13.95 -43.16 14.33
C GLN A 819 -14.15 -44.15 15.48
N LEU A 820 -15.40 -44.35 15.92
CA LEU A 820 -15.71 -45.22 17.07
C LEU A 820 -16.27 -46.59 16.69
N ARG A 821 -16.48 -46.83 15.40
CA ARG A 821 -16.90 -48.14 14.84
C ARG A 821 -18.25 -48.64 15.40
N GLY A 822 -19.12 -47.70 15.76
CA GLY A 822 -20.48 -47.97 16.21
C GLY A 822 -21.45 -48.11 15.04
N SER A 823 -22.55 -48.84 15.26
CA SER A 823 -23.67 -48.87 14.32
C SER A 823 -24.50 -47.59 14.44
N VAL A 824 -24.99 -47.10 13.31
CA VAL A 824 -25.89 -45.93 13.24
C VAL A 824 -27.19 -46.34 12.52
N PRO A 825 -28.37 -45.92 13.01
CA PRO A 825 -29.64 -46.21 12.35
C PRO A 825 -29.66 -45.73 10.90
N GLN A 826 -30.28 -46.52 10.01
CA GLN A 826 -30.44 -46.18 8.58
C GLN A 826 -31.02 -44.77 8.39
N GLN A 827 -32.03 -44.40 9.18
CA GLN A 827 -32.65 -43.09 9.12
C GLN A 827 -31.65 -41.95 9.35
N SER A 828 -30.79 -42.05 10.37
CA SER A 828 -29.80 -41.02 10.69
C SER A 828 -28.76 -40.85 9.56
N ILE A 829 -28.33 -41.95 8.95
CA ILE A 829 -27.39 -41.91 7.82
C ILE A 829 -28.05 -41.29 6.57
N GLU A 830 -29.31 -41.64 6.29
CA GLU A 830 -30.08 -41.05 5.20
C GLU A 830 -30.43 -39.58 5.44
N GLU A 831 -30.57 -39.13 6.69
CA GLU A 831 -30.73 -37.72 7.04
C GLU A 831 -29.45 -36.90 6.78
N ILE A 832 -28.27 -37.50 7.02
CA ILE A 832 -26.98 -36.83 6.78
C ILE A 832 -26.65 -36.81 5.28
N PHE A 833 -26.65 -37.96 4.62
CA PHE A 833 -26.13 -38.12 3.26
C PHE A 833 -27.21 -38.12 2.17
N GLY A 834 -28.47 -38.41 2.52
CA GLY A 834 -29.53 -38.72 1.57
C GLY A 834 -29.45 -40.16 1.06
N GLN A 835 -30.60 -40.75 0.72
CA GLN A 835 -30.72 -42.15 0.28
C GLN A 835 -29.74 -42.53 -0.84
N GLN A 836 -29.58 -41.66 -1.84
CA GLN A 836 -28.73 -41.94 -3.00
C GLN A 836 -27.26 -42.10 -2.60
N ASN A 837 -26.73 -41.19 -1.77
CA ASN A 837 -25.34 -41.25 -1.33
C ASN A 837 -25.13 -42.36 -0.30
N THR A 838 -26.12 -42.67 0.54
CA THR A 838 -26.08 -43.85 1.43
C THR A 838 -25.92 -45.15 0.63
N ASN A 839 -26.73 -45.34 -0.42
CA ASN A 839 -26.64 -46.51 -1.28
C ASN A 839 -25.30 -46.57 -2.05
N LEU A 840 -24.75 -45.41 -2.42
CA LEU A 840 -23.44 -45.30 -3.04
C LEU A 840 -22.33 -45.78 -2.08
N LEU A 841 -22.32 -45.28 -0.85
CA LEU A 841 -21.35 -45.68 0.18
C LEU A 841 -21.44 -47.18 0.51
N GLU A 842 -22.65 -47.74 0.54
CA GLU A 842 -22.89 -49.19 0.66
C GLU A 842 -22.32 -49.96 -0.55
N SER A 843 -22.58 -49.49 -1.77
CA SER A 843 -22.10 -50.15 -3.00
C SER A 843 -20.57 -50.10 -3.17
N LEU A 844 -19.92 -49.07 -2.60
CA LEU A 844 -18.46 -48.96 -2.53
C LEU A 844 -17.84 -49.89 -1.46
N GLY A 845 -18.68 -50.56 -0.66
CA GLY A 845 -18.23 -51.39 0.45
C GLY A 845 -17.66 -50.58 1.61
N MET A 846 -18.01 -49.29 1.74
CA MET A 846 -17.66 -48.45 2.88
C MET A 846 -18.64 -48.64 4.04
N LEU A 847 -19.91 -48.95 3.73
CA LEU A 847 -20.94 -49.22 4.72
C LEU A 847 -21.45 -50.65 4.59
N ASN A 848 -21.57 -51.33 5.72
CA ASN A 848 -22.15 -52.66 5.83
C ASN A 848 -23.53 -52.55 6.49
N ARG A 849 -24.58 -52.93 5.74
CA ARG A 849 -25.96 -52.98 6.23
C ARG A 849 -26.19 -54.24 7.08
N LYS A 850 -26.66 -54.05 8.32
CA LYS A 850 -27.05 -55.14 9.24
C LYS A 850 -28.45 -54.85 9.78
N GLY A 851 -29.48 -55.35 9.09
CA GLY A 851 -30.87 -55.01 9.41
C GLY A 851 -31.18 -53.54 9.07
N ASP A 852 -31.66 -52.79 10.06
CA ASP A 852 -32.03 -51.37 9.94
C ASP A 852 -30.89 -50.41 10.38
N GLU A 853 -29.68 -50.92 10.57
CA GLU A 853 -28.49 -50.14 10.94
C GLU A 853 -27.36 -50.31 9.93
N PHE A 854 -26.51 -49.29 9.84
CA PHE A 854 -25.26 -49.32 9.11
C PHE A 854 -24.07 -49.31 10.05
N SER A 855 -23.06 -50.08 9.71
CA SER A 855 -21.71 -50.04 10.31
C SER A 855 -20.71 -49.66 9.24
N SER A 856 -19.61 -48.99 9.60
CA SER A 856 -18.55 -48.68 8.65
C SER A 856 -17.62 -49.89 8.46
N ALA A 857 -17.14 -50.07 7.25
CA ALA A 857 -16.05 -51.00 6.90
C ALA A 857 -14.67 -50.33 6.88
N ILE A 858 -14.63 -49.00 7.06
CA ILE A 858 -13.44 -48.15 7.01
C ILE A 858 -13.43 -47.16 8.19
N ASP A 859 -12.26 -46.65 8.57
CA ASP A 859 -12.15 -45.45 9.40
C ASP A 859 -11.94 -44.21 8.51
N LEU A 860 -12.40 -43.03 8.92
CA LEU A 860 -12.23 -41.77 8.16
C LEU A 860 -11.47 -40.71 8.97
N PHE A 861 -10.17 -40.57 8.75
CA PHE A 861 -9.30 -39.65 9.49
C PHE A 861 -9.24 -38.24 8.88
N CYS A 862 -9.01 -37.23 9.73
CA CYS A 862 -8.60 -35.91 9.29
C CYS A 862 -7.07 -35.79 9.42
N CYS A 863 -6.39 -35.31 8.37
CA CYS A 863 -4.96 -35.00 8.41
C CYS A 863 -4.63 -33.92 7.36
N GLY A 864 -3.86 -32.90 7.74
CA GLY A 864 -3.46 -31.83 6.82
C GLY A 864 -4.63 -31.05 6.20
N GLY A 865 -5.78 -30.98 6.90
CA GLY A 865 -7.03 -30.39 6.40
C GLY A 865 -7.80 -31.24 5.38
N LEU A 866 -7.44 -32.51 5.21
CA LEU A 866 -8.03 -33.46 4.26
C LEU A 866 -8.62 -34.69 4.97
N LEU A 867 -9.50 -35.43 4.28
CA LEU A 867 -10.18 -36.63 4.79
C LEU A 867 -9.56 -37.91 4.20
N PHE A 868 -9.33 -38.93 5.01
CA PHE A 868 -8.67 -40.16 4.57
C PHE A 868 -9.39 -41.41 5.08
N ALA A 869 -9.93 -42.20 4.16
CA ALA A 869 -10.38 -43.54 4.46
C ALA A 869 -9.18 -44.48 4.63
N THR A 870 -9.24 -45.34 5.65
CA THR A 870 -8.27 -46.42 5.89
C THR A 870 -9.00 -47.67 6.36
N ASP A 871 -8.33 -48.81 6.41
CA ASP A 871 -8.86 -49.92 7.21
C ASP A 871 -8.90 -49.51 8.69
N HIS A 872 -9.71 -50.25 9.46
CA HIS A 872 -9.90 -49.96 10.87
C HIS A 872 -8.58 -50.03 11.64
N ARG A 873 -8.34 -49.04 12.51
CA ARG A 873 -7.14 -48.97 13.36
C ARG A 873 -6.86 -50.26 14.12
N TYR A 874 -7.91 -50.95 14.56
CA TYR A 874 -7.85 -52.23 15.26
C TYR A 874 -8.90 -53.19 14.70
N MET A 875 -8.46 -54.33 14.15
CA MET A 875 -9.33 -55.39 13.62
C MET A 875 -9.70 -56.39 14.74
N ILE A 876 -10.63 -55.99 15.61
CA ILE A 876 -11.02 -56.73 16.83
C ILE A 876 -12.43 -57.30 16.80
N GLN A 877 -13.28 -56.87 15.86
CA GLN A 877 -14.63 -57.41 15.67
C GLN A 877 -14.58 -58.63 14.76
N ALA A 878 -15.53 -59.56 14.91
CA ALA A 878 -15.60 -60.77 14.09
C ALA A 878 -15.75 -60.48 12.58
N ASP A 879 -16.34 -59.32 12.25
CA ASP A 879 -16.55 -58.86 10.88
C ASP A 879 -15.32 -58.10 10.30
N ASP A 880 -14.23 -57.95 11.06
CA ASP A 880 -12.99 -57.30 10.61
C ASP A 880 -12.05 -58.25 9.85
N HIS A 881 -12.54 -59.42 9.47
CA HIS A 881 -11.75 -60.40 8.74
C HIS A 881 -11.50 -59.94 7.30
N LEU A 882 -10.22 -59.93 6.91
CA LEU A 882 -9.78 -59.58 5.56
C LEU A 882 -9.10 -60.78 4.89
N ASP A 883 -9.50 -61.08 3.65
CA ASP A 883 -8.84 -62.04 2.76
C ASP A 883 -7.68 -61.39 1.96
N GLU A 884 -7.34 -60.14 2.26
CA GLU A 884 -6.32 -59.31 1.61
C GLU A 884 -5.38 -58.68 2.66
N ASP A 885 -4.21 -58.18 2.22
CA ASP A 885 -3.31 -57.42 3.08
C ASP A 885 -3.97 -56.10 3.51
N PRO A 886 -4.05 -55.78 4.82
CA PRO A 886 -4.69 -54.55 5.30
C PRO A 886 -3.89 -53.28 4.97
N VAL A 887 -4.58 -52.14 4.93
CA VAL A 887 -4.03 -50.81 4.71
C VAL A 887 -3.90 -50.08 6.06
N MET A 888 -2.71 -49.56 6.35
CA MET A 888 -2.43 -48.93 7.64
C MET A 888 -3.30 -47.67 7.86
N TYR A 889 -3.80 -47.51 9.09
CA TYR A 889 -4.49 -46.30 9.54
C TYR A 889 -3.53 -45.11 9.66
N ILE A 890 -4.06 -43.90 9.81
CA ILE A 890 -3.21 -42.71 10.06
C ILE A 890 -2.76 -42.69 11.52
N GLY A 891 -1.58 -43.26 11.76
CA GLY A 891 -0.86 -43.19 13.03
C GLY A 891 0.00 -41.92 13.17
N MET A 892 0.75 -41.85 14.27
CA MET A 892 1.71 -40.78 14.53
C MET A 892 2.87 -40.74 13.51
N ASP A 893 3.11 -41.86 12.83
CA ASP A 893 4.05 -41.98 11.73
C ASP A 893 3.66 -41.15 10.50
N SER A 894 2.48 -41.45 9.94
CA SER A 894 1.94 -40.76 8.80
C SER A 894 1.63 -39.29 9.12
N HIS A 895 0.99 -39.04 10.27
CA HIS A 895 0.65 -37.68 10.68
C HIS A 895 1.91 -36.83 10.92
N GLY A 896 2.88 -37.35 11.67
CA GLY A 896 4.07 -36.57 11.98
C GLY A 896 4.97 -36.31 10.77
N LEU A 897 5.01 -37.20 9.77
CA LEU A 897 5.71 -36.91 8.51
C LEU A 897 5.04 -35.76 7.73
N VAL A 898 3.70 -35.71 7.72
CA VAL A 898 2.94 -34.58 7.13
C VAL A 898 3.30 -33.25 7.81
N GLN A 899 3.53 -33.27 9.13
CA GLN A 899 3.93 -32.07 9.87
C GLN A 899 5.40 -31.69 9.67
N THR A 900 6.24 -32.62 9.24
CA THR A 900 7.71 -32.48 9.21
C THR A 900 8.28 -32.25 7.81
N ALA A 901 7.69 -32.86 6.78
CA ALA A 901 8.22 -32.79 5.41
C ALA A 901 8.07 -31.38 4.80
N PRO A 902 9.16 -30.76 4.29
CA PRO A 902 9.11 -29.45 3.64
C PRO A 902 8.15 -29.41 2.44
N ARG A 903 7.41 -28.31 2.33
CA ARG A 903 6.29 -28.14 1.37
C ARG A 903 6.60 -27.15 0.23
N GLU A 904 7.86 -27.08 -0.19
CA GLU A 904 8.27 -26.29 -1.35
C GLU A 904 7.61 -26.84 -2.64
N HIS A 905 7.45 -25.95 -3.63
CA HIS A 905 6.90 -26.31 -4.96
C HIS A 905 7.68 -27.46 -5.60
N CYS A 906 6.94 -28.43 -6.15
CA CYS A 906 7.47 -29.59 -6.84
C CYS A 906 6.76 -29.78 -8.19
N GLU A 907 7.48 -30.13 -9.25
CA GLU A 907 6.83 -30.59 -10.48
C GLU A 907 6.39 -32.06 -10.32
N HIS A 908 7.25 -32.87 -9.71
CA HIS A 908 7.00 -34.30 -9.51
C HIS A 908 7.35 -34.74 -8.09
N VAL A 909 6.37 -35.31 -7.40
CA VAL A 909 6.56 -35.99 -6.10
C VAL A 909 6.36 -37.49 -6.26
N LEU A 910 7.23 -38.27 -5.61
CA LEU A 910 7.08 -39.70 -5.45
C LEU A 910 6.71 -40.02 -4.00
N ASP A 911 5.60 -40.73 -3.80
CA ASP A 911 5.17 -41.26 -2.50
C ASP A 911 5.39 -42.78 -2.48
N LEU A 912 6.47 -43.22 -1.83
CA LEU A 912 6.84 -44.63 -1.72
C LEU A 912 6.23 -45.28 -0.48
N CYS A 913 5.78 -46.53 -0.63
CA CYS A 913 5.03 -47.23 0.41
C CYS A 913 3.79 -46.40 0.80
N SER A 914 3.06 -45.94 -0.22
CA SER A 914 2.07 -44.87 -0.06
C SER A 914 0.91 -45.24 0.86
N GLY A 915 0.63 -46.54 1.05
CA GLY A 915 -0.50 -46.99 1.87
C GLY A 915 -1.82 -46.37 1.37
N SER A 916 -2.52 -45.67 2.27
CA SER A 916 -3.76 -44.94 1.94
C SER A 916 -3.54 -43.60 1.21
N GLY A 917 -2.28 -43.25 0.90
CA GLY A 917 -1.88 -42.11 0.08
C GLY A 917 -1.62 -40.80 0.83
N VAL A 918 -1.57 -40.83 2.17
CA VAL A 918 -1.54 -39.63 3.03
C VAL A 918 -0.48 -38.61 2.61
N GLN A 919 0.76 -39.06 2.41
CA GLN A 919 1.88 -38.16 2.12
C GLN A 919 1.72 -37.50 0.76
N GLY A 920 1.48 -38.30 -0.29
CA GLY A 920 1.33 -37.78 -1.63
C GLY A 920 0.06 -36.94 -1.83
N ILE A 921 -1.04 -37.28 -1.18
CA ILE A 921 -2.30 -36.52 -1.27
C ILE A 921 -2.14 -35.16 -0.59
N VAL A 922 -1.46 -35.05 0.56
CA VAL A 922 -1.10 -33.74 1.13
C VAL A 922 -0.13 -33.00 0.20
N ALA A 923 0.81 -33.72 -0.42
CA ALA A 923 1.76 -33.14 -1.36
C ALA A 923 1.13 -32.55 -2.62
N SER A 924 -0.07 -33.00 -3.01
CA SER A 924 -0.82 -32.47 -4.16
C SER A 924 -1.04 -30.96 -4.11
N ARG A 925 -1.07 -30.35 -2.91
CA ARG A 925 -1.20 -28.91 -2.69
C ARG A 925 -0.01 -28.11 -3.22
N TYR A 926 1.18 -28.69 -3.17
CA TYR A 926 2.44 -28.05 -3.57
C TYR A 926 3.15 -28.80 -4.70
N ALA A 927 2.51 -29.80 -5.29
CA ALA A 927 3.02 -30.58 -6.41
C ALA A 927 2.14 -30.42 -7.65
N ARG A 928 2.75 -30.34 -8.84
CA ARG A 928 2.00 -30.43 -10.10
C ARG A 928 1.53 -31.86 -10.36
N ASN A 929 2.37 -32.86 -10.09
CA ASN A 929 2.01 -34.27 -10.21
C ASN A 929 2.57 -35.09 -9.05
N VAL A 930 1.75 -36.00 -8.55
CA VAL A 930 2.15 -36.95 -7.51
C VAL A 930 2.02 -38.37 -8.05
N THR A 931 3.10 -39.14 -8.00
CA THR A 931 3.09 -40.57 -8.25
C THR A 931 3.23 -41.30 -6.93
N ALA A 932 2.30 -42.20 -6.63
CA ALA A 932 2.35 -43.03 -5.44
C ALA A 932 2.61 -44.48 -5.84
N VAL A 933 3.44 -45.18 -5.06
CA VAL A 933 3.79 -46.58 -5.31
C VAL A 933 3.60 -47.39 -4.05
N ASP A 934 2.84 -48.46 -4.17
CA ASP A 934 2.68 -49.46 -3.12
C ASP A 934 2.65 -50.87 -3.71
N ILE A 935 3.10 -51.85 -2.93
CA ILE A 935 3.10 -53.26 -3.32
C ILE A 935 1.76 -53.94 -3.00
N ASN A 936 0.94 -53.34 -2.11
CA ASN A 936 -0.36 -53.84 -1.72
C ASN A 936 -1.46 -53.31 -2.69
N PRO A 937 -2.16 -54.16 -3.45
CA PRO A 937 -3.25 -53.73 -4.33
C PRO A 937 -4.39 -53.04 -3.57
N ARG A 938 -4.69 -53.45 -2.33
CA ARG A 938 -5.70 -52.79 -1.49
C ARG A 938 -5.31 -51.35 -1.16
N ALA A 939 -4.03 -51.09 -0.86
CA ALA A 939 -3.52 -49.75 -0.60
C ALA A 939 -3.75 -48.82 -1.80
N ILE A 940 -3.49 -49.31 -3.02
CA ILE A 940 -3.74 -48.57 -4.26
C ILE A 940 -5.22 -48.16 -4.40
N ARG A 941 -6.17 -49.04 -4.03
CA ARG A 941 -7.61 -48.71 -4.05
C ARG A 941 -7.96 -47.59 -3.09
N PHE A 942 -7.45 -47.65 -1.85
CA PHE A 942 -7.66 -46.60 -0.85
C PHE A 942 -7.03 -45.27 -1.26
N ALA A 943 -5.81 -45.29 -1.78
CA ALA A 943 -5.11 -44.11 -2.26
C ALA A 943 -5.89 -43.40 -3.38
N ARG A 944 -6.42 -44.16 -4.36
CA ARG A 944 -7.25 -43.61 -5.43
C ARG A 944 -8.58 -43.05 -4.92
N PHE A 945 -9.26 -43.77 -4.03
CA PHE A 945 -10.49 -43.27 -3.39
C PHE A 945 -10.25 -41.98 -2.61
N ASN A 946 -9.20 -41.93 -1.79
CA ASN A 946 -8.87 -40.77 -0.95
C ASN A 946 -8.52 -39.54 -1.79
N ALA A 947 -7.83 -39.73 -2.92
CA ALA A 947 -7.57 -38.64 -3.86
C ALA A 947 -8.89 -38.05 -4.39
N GLN A 948 -9.80 -38.90 -4.89
CA GLN A 948 -11.10 -38.44 -5.42
C GLN A 948 -12.01 -37.85 -4.32
N LEU A 949 -12.00 -38.40 -3.11
CA LEU A 949 -12.76 -37.86 -1.97
C LEU A 949 -12.37 -36.41 -1.67
N ASN A 950 -11.09 -36.10 -1.73
CA ASN A 950 -10.57 -34.75 -1.52
C ASN A 950 -10.57 -33.88 -2.79
N GLY A 951 -11.08 -34.40 -3.91
CA GLY A 951 -11.08 -33.72 -5.20
C GLY A 951 -9.68 -33.41 -5.73
N ILE A 952 -8.76 -34.35 -5.55
CA ILE A 952 -7.37 -34.26 -5.97
C ILE A 952 -7.21 -35.05 -7.26
N GLU A 953 -6.97 -34.35 -8.36
CA GLU A 953 -6.90 -34.92 -9.71
C GLU A 953 -5.47 -35.20 -10.17
N ASN A 954 -4.48 -34.59 -9.52
CA ASN A 954 -3.06 -34.66 -9.86
C ASN A 954 -2.30 -35.76 -9.10
N TYR A 955 -2.98 -36.84 -8.74
CA TYR A 955 -2.43 -37.95 -7.94
C TYR A 955 -2.63 -39.29 -8.67
N HIS A 956 -1.54 -40.06 -8.83
CA HIS A 956 -1.51 -41.30 -9.58
C HIS A 956 -0.90 -42.45 -8.78
N ALA A 957 -1.72 -43.38 -8.31
CA ALA A 957 -1.26 -44.56 -7.57
C ALA A 957 -0.97 -45.76 -8.50
N LYS A 958 0.22 -46.35 -8.35
CA LYS A 958 0.74 -47.47 -9.15
C LYS A 958 1.09 -48.65 -8.26
N LEU A 959 0.66 -49.85 -8.67
CA LEU A 959 1.05 -51.11 -8.02
C LEU A 959 2.48 -51.49 -8.43
N GLY A 960 3.40 -51.55 -7.47
CA GLY A 960 4.80 -51.87 -7.76
C GLY A 960 5.69 -51.97 -6.51
N ASN A 961 6.89 -52.49 -6.68
CA ASN A 961 7.88 -52.58 -5.60
C ASN A 961 8.86 -51.39 -5.67
N LEU A 962 8.78 -50.49 -4.70
CA LEU A 962 9.63 -49.29 -4.57
C LEU A 962 9.80 -48.55 -5.92
N TYR A 963 11.00 -48.55 -6.50
CA TYR A 963 11.34 -47.79 -7.70
C TYR A 963 11.01 -48.52 -9.02
N ASP A 964 10.66 -49.81 -8.99
CA ASP A 964 10.58 -50.67 -10.20
C ASP A 964 9.63 -50.14 -11.28
N VAL A 965 8.53 -49.49 -10.87
CA VAL A 965 7.49 -48.93 -11.77
C VAL A 965 7.71 -47.47 -12.16
N VAL A 966 8.76 -46.86 -11.61
CA VAL A 966 9.19 -45.48 -11.90
C VAL A 966 10.65 -45.43 -12.31
N ASP A 967 11.22 -46.56 -12.74
CA ASP A 967 12.61 -46.68 -13.16
C ASP A 967 12.93 -45.62 -14.24
N ASN A 968 14.07 -44.95 -14.08
CA ASN A 968 14.53 -43.81 -14.90
C ASN A 968 13.72 -42.50 -14.77
N GLN A 969 12.73 -42.41 -13.89
CA GLN A 969 12.05 -41.15 -13.58
C GLN A 969 12.80 -40.36 -12.50
N LYS A 970 12.64 -39.03 -12.53
CA LYS A 970 13.25 -38.11 -11.59
C LYS A 970 12.18 -37.32 -10.85
N PHE A 971 12.38 -37.14 -9.55
CA PHE A 971 11.44 -36.48 -8.65
C PHE A 971 12.14 -35.39 -7.85
N ASP A 972 11.40 -34.32 -7.58
CA ASP A 972 11.86 -33.21 -6.75
C ASP A 972 11.77 -33.56 -5.26
N CYS A 973 10.76 -34.35 -4.90
CA CYS A 973 10.57 -34.86 -3.55
C CYS A 973 10.22 -36.35 -3.60
N ILE A 974 10.89 -37.14 -2.78
CA ILE A 974 10.52 -38.51 -2.46
C ILE A 974 10.06 -38.53 -1.00
N LEU A 975 8.81 -38.90 -0.78
CA LEU A 975 8.22 -39.14 0.54
C LEU A 975 8.16 -40.64 0.75
N ALA A 976 8.44 -41.12 1.97
CA ALA A 976 8.25 -42.53 2.28
C ALA A 976 7.80 -42.76 3.72
N ASN A 977 6.76 -43.58 3.87
CA ASN A 977 6.38 -44.22 5.12
C ASN A 977 6.51 -45.75 4.97
N PRO A 978 7.74 -46.30 4.99
CA PRO A 978 7.94 -47.71 4.77
C PRO A 978 7.57 -48.57 5.99
N PRO A 979 7.44 -49.89 5.82
CA PRO A 979 7.50 -50.83 6.94
C PRO A 979 8.89 -50.78 7.57
N PHE A 980 8.97 -50.44 8.86
CA PHE A 980 10.25 -50.19 9.54
C PHE A 980 10.40 -50.88 10.89
N VAL A 981 9.40 -51.59 11.40
CA VAL A 981 9.48 -52.21 12.74
C VAL A 981 10.46 -53.39 12.72
N PRO A 982 11.51 -53.41 13.57
CA PRO A 982 12.38 -54.57 13.73
C PRO A 982 11.61 -55.78 14.26
N SER A 983 11.32 -56.75 13.39
CA SER A 983 10.36 -57.82 13.68
C SER A 983 10.94 -59.21 13.41
N PRO A 984 10.63 -60.22 14.25
CA PRO A 984 10.95 -61.62 13.97
C PRO A 984 10.03 -62.24 12.90
N ASP A 985 9.06 -61.49 12.39
CA ASP A 985 8.08 -61.86 11.38
C ASP A 985 8.22 -60.99 10.12
N GLU A 986 7.78 -61.52 8.97
CA GLU A 986 7.63 -60.78 7.70
C GLU A 986 6.17 -60.81 7.21
N GLY A 987 5.22 -61.07 8.12
CA GLY A 987 3.82 -61.34 7.78
C GLY A 987 2.99 -60.09 7.49
N LEU A 988 3.27 -58.97 8.17
CA LEU A 988 2.53 -57.72 7.97
C LEU A 988 3.35 -56.75 7.12
N LYS A 989 3.06 -56.74 5.81
CA LYS A 989 3.78 -55.95 4.80
C LYS A 989 3.76 -54.43 5.02
N PHE A 990 2.89 -53.89 5.87
CA PHE A 990 2.83 -52.46 6.18
C PHE A 990 3.64 -52.08 7.44
N ARG A 991 4.04 -53.07 8.27
CA ARG A 991 4.68 -52.85 9.58
C ARG A 991 6.09 -53.43 9.64
N ASP A 992 6.23 -54.68 9.24
CA ASP A 992 7.44 -55.48 9.49
C ASP A 992 8.58 -55.09 8.52
N GLY A 993 9.64 -54.47 9.05
CA GLY A 993 10.82 -54.03 8.27
C GLY A 993 11.93 -55.09 8.17
N GLY A 994 11.62 -56.34 8.53
CA GLY A 994 12.57 -57.45 8.68
C GLY A 994 13.25 -57.48 10.06
N VAL A 995 14.18 -58.43 10.24
CA VAL A 995 14.86 -58.73 11.53
C VAL A 995 15.47 -57.48 12.19
N SER A 996 16.09 -56.60 11.40
CA SER A 996 16.69 -55.33 11.86
C SER A 996 15.79 -54.11 11.68
N GLY A 997 14.66 -54.22 10.98
CA GLY A 997 13.79 -53.08 10.62
C GLY A 997 14.33 -52.16 9.50
N GLU A 998 15.61 -52.27 9.14
CA GLU A 998 16.29 -51.30 8.27
C GLU A 998 16.41 -51.73 6.80
N ASN A 999 15.92 -52.91 6.41
CA ASN A 999 16.14 -53.45 5.06
C ASN A 999 15.45 -52.62 3.96
N ILE A 1000 14.18 -52.26 4.19
CA ILE A 1000 13.40 -51.44 3.25
C ILE A 1000 13.89 -50.00 3.29
N LEU A 1001 14.14 -49.47 4.50
CA LEU A 1001 14.74 -48.14 4.71
C LEU A 1001 16.03 -47.97 3.90
N ARG A 1002 16.94 -48.94 4.01
CA ARG A 1002 18.19 -48.98 3.26
C ARG A 1002 17.95 -48.98 1.75
N SER A 1003 17.03 -49.81 1.27
CA SER A 1003 16.70 -49.90 -0.16
C SER A 1003 16.15 -48.59 -0.72
N ILE A 1004 15.31 -47.88 0.06
CA ILE A 1004 14.81 -46.56 -0.29
C ILE A 1004 15.95 -45.56 -0.38
N ILE A 1005 16.82 -45.52 0.64
CA ILE A 1005 17.95 -44.59 0.73
C ILE A 1005 18.95 -44.84 -0.42
N GLU A 1006 19.37 -46.08 -0.64
CA GLU A 1006 20.29 -46.48 -1.74
C GLU A 1006 19.71 -46.14 -3.13
N GLY A 1007 18.40 -46.34 -3.34
CA GLY A 1007 17.76 -46.06 -4.63
C GLY A 1007 17.48 -44.57 -4.88
N SER A 1008 17.31 -43.77 -3.83
CA SER A 1008 16.79 -42.39 -3.94
C SER A 1008 17.69 -41.45 -4.74
N TRP A 1009 19.03 -41.51 -4.61
CA TRP A 1009 19.93 -40.58 -5.32
C TRP A 1009 19.85 -40.68 -6.85
N SER A 1010 19.53 -41.87 -7.36
CA SER A 1010 19.32 -42.13 -8.78
C SER A 1010 17.94 -41.68 -9.27
N HIS A 1011 17.01 -41.35 -8.37
CA HIS A 1011 15.65 -40.88 -8.67
C HIS A 1011 15.39 -39.44 -8.23
N LEU A 1012 16.30 -38.80 -7.50
CA LEU A 1012 16.21 -37.36 -7.19
C LEU A 1012 16.76 -36.50 -8.33
N THR A 1013 16.15 -35.32 -8.52
CA THR A 1013 16.68 -34.22 -9.30
C THR A 1013 17.96 -33.64 -8.66
N ALA A 1014 18.56 -32.59 -9.23
CA ALA A 1014 19.82 -32.02 -8.74
C ALA A 1014 19.69 -31.39 -7.34
N GLU A 1015 18.51 -30.85 -7.04
CA GLU A 1015 18.16 -30.20 -5.76
C GLU A 1015 17.05 -30.99 -5.02
N GLY A 1016 16.84 -32.25 -5.43
CA GLY A 1016 15.77 -33.06 -4.89
C GLY A 1016 15.97 -33.45 -3.42
N ARG A 1017 14.87 -33.74 -2.75
CA ARG A 1017 14.83 -34.11 -1.33
C ARG A 1017 14.15 -35.45 -1.08
N LEU A 1018 14.58 -36.13 -0.03
CA LEU A 1018 14.03 -37.37 0.49
C LEU A 1018 13.58 -37.15 1.93
N CYS A 1019 12.32 -37.46 2.23
CA CYS A 1019 11.75 -37.36 3.58
C CYS A 1019 11.12 -38.70 3.98
N ILE A 1020 11.65 -39.31 5.03
CA ILE A 1020 11.25 -40.65 5.49
C ILE A 1020 10.89 -40.60 6.97
N VAL A 1021 9.82 -41.28 7.35
CA VAL A 1021 9.54 -41.65 8.75
C VAL A 1021 9.96 -43.09 9.02
N THR A 1022 10.61 -43.35 10.15
CA THR A 1022 11.14 -44.69 10.44
C THR A 1022 11.40 -44.92 11.94
N ASP A 1023 11.66 -46.17 12.30
CA ASP A 1023 12.28 -46.53 13.57
C ASP A 1023 13.82 -46.49 13.40
N LEU A 1024 14.42 -45.46 13.97
CA LEU A 1024 15.87 -45.23 14.03
C LEU A 1024 16.51 -46.20 15.02
N VAL A 1025 17.03 -47.32 14.50
CA VAL A 1025 17.77 -48.32 15.27
C VAL A 1025 19.18 -47.83 15.60
N ASN A 1026 19.51 -47.73 16.90
CA ASN A 1026 20.81 -47.24 17.38
C ASN A 1026 21.13 -45.87 16.77
N VAL A 1027 20.27 -44.87 17.04
CA VAL A 1027 20.28 -43.55 16.37
C VAL A 1027 21.67 -42.91 16.29
N GLU A 1028 22.51 -43.06 17.32
CA GLU A 1028 23.90 -42.55 17.36
C GLU A 1028 24.78 -43.04 16.21
N THR A 1029 24.43 -44.17 15.58
CA THR A 1029 25.16 -44.78 14.47
C THR A 1029 24.73 -44.28 13.09
N TYR A 1030 23.66 -43.48 12.98
CA TYR A 1030 23.09 -43.10 11.69
C TYR A 1030 24.02 -42.26 10.82
N ASN A 1031 24.92 -41.47 11.42
CA ASN A 1031 25.97 -40.78 10.67
C ASN A 1031 26.83 -41.77 9.86
N GLN A 1032 27.18 -42.91 10.45
CA GLN A 1032 27.97 -43.96 9.79
C GLN A 1032 27.11 -44.77 8.83
N LYS A 1033 25.88 -45.12 9.23
CA LYS A 1033 24.94 -45.90 8.39
C LYS A 1033 24.58 -45.16 7.11
N LEU A 1034 24.16 -43.90 7.20
CA LEU A 1034 23.82 -43.09 6.04
C LEU A 1034 25.03 -42.90 5.13
N SER A 1035 26.20 -42.61 5.68
CA SER A 1035 27.44 -42.51 4.88
C SER A 1035 27.78 -43.82 4.14
N SER A 1036 27.45 -44.97 4.75
CA SER A 1036 27.65 -46.30 4.14
C SER A 1036 26.63 -46.60 3.04
N TRP A 1037 25.34 -46.37 3.30
CA TRP A 1037 24.25 -46.65 2.36
C TRP A 1037 24.27 -45.70 1.16
N LEU A 1038 24.56 -44.43 1.42
CA LEU A 1038 24.60 -43.40 0.39
C LEU A 1038 25.90 -43.39 -0.41
N GLY A 1039 26.98 -43.94 0.14
CA GLY A 1039 28.32 -43.85 -0.45
C GLY A 1039 28.88 -42.41 -0.43
N GLN A 1040 29.78 -42.10 -1.37
CA GLN A 1040 30.39 -40.76 -1.51
C GLN A 1040 29.44 -39.76 -2.20
N VAL A 1041 28.25 -39.55 -1.63
CA VAL A 1041 27.32 -38.53 -2.10
C VAL A 1041 27.25 -37.38 -1.12
N ASN A 1042 26.94 -36.19 -1.63
CA ASN A 1042 26.84 -34.99 -0.81
C ASN A 1042 25.37 -34.75 -0.46
N ALA A 1043 25.07 -34.63 0.82
CA ALA A 1043 23.72 -34.36 1.32
C ALA A 1043 23.74 -33.41 2.51
N TYR A 1044 22.73 -32.55 2.61
CA TYR A 1044 22.31 -31.99 3.88
C TYR A 1044 21.38 -33.00 4.52
N GLY A 1045 21.62 -33.38 5.76
CA GLY A 1045 20.76 -34.33 6.45
C GLY A 1045 20.33 -33.83 7.82
N LEU A 1046 19.02 -33.92 8.07
CA LEU A 1046 18.42 -33.64 9.35
C LEU A 1046 17.72 -34.91 9.84
N ILE A 1047 18.24 -35.46 10.94
CA ILE A 1047 17.71 -36.66 11.61
C ILE A 1047 17.00 -36.20 12.87
N LEU A 1048 15.69 -36.42 12.92
CA LEU A 1048 14.85 -36.00 14.03
C LEU A 1048 14.40 -37.25 14.77
N SER A 1049 14.91 -37.47 15.98
CA SER A 1049 14.55 -38.63 16.81
C SER A 1049 13.61 -38.21 17.94
N THR A 1050 12.72 -39.10 18.34
CA THR A 1050 11.99 -38.99 19.61
C THR A 1050 12.69 -39.81 20.70
N ALA A 1051 12.11 -39.87 21.91
CA ALA A 1051 12.72 -40.56 23.06
C ALA A 1051 13.07 -42.05 22.82
N ASP A 1052 14.09 -42.53 23.55
CA ASP A 1052 14.61 -43.89 23.46
C ASP A 1052 13.58 -44.94 23.93
N ARG A 1053 13.43 -46.02 23.14
CA ARG A 1053 12.85 -47.28 23.63
C ARG A 1053 13.95 -48.29 23.78
N ASP A 1054 14.23 -48.66 25.02
CA ASP A 1054 15.11 -49.79 25.34
C ASP A 1054 14.42 -51.13 25.00
N GLU A 1055 15.14 -52.23 25.22
CA GLU A 1055 14.64 -53.60 24.97
C GLU A 1055 13.24 -53.85 25.55
N ILE A 1056 12.93 -53.34 26.74
CA ILE A 1056 11.64 -53.58 27.40
C ILE A 1056 10.57 -52.70 26.76
N LEU A 1057 10.84 -51.40 26.63
CA LEU A 1057 9.90 -50.43 26.07
C LEU A 1057 9.58 -50.70 24.59
N PHE A 1058 10.48 -51.36 23.87
CA PHE A 1058 10.28 -51.78 22.49
C PHE A 1058 9.59 -53.15 22.37
N SER A 1059 10.10 -54.20 23.01
CA SER A 1059 9.60 -55.57 22.76
C SER A 1059 8.24 -55.85 23.40
N VAL A 1060 7.98 -55.35 24.61
CA VAL A 1060 6.74 -55.67 25.36
C VAL A 1060 5.46 -55.27 24.60
N PRO A 1061 5.33 -54.06 24.03
CA PRO A 1061 4.15 -53.67 23.26
C PRO A 1061 3.79 -54.61 22.10
N HIS A 1062 4.79 -55.26 21.50
CA HIS A 1062 4.58 -56.15 20.35
C HIS A 1062 4.19 -57.59 20.71
N CYS A 1063 4.28 -57.95 22.00
CA CYS A 1063 4.02 -59.32 22.47
C CYS A 1063 2.56 -59.54 22.88
N HIS A 1064 1.80 -58.47 23.09
CA HIS A 1064 0.42 -58.56 23.57
C HIS A 1064 -0.55 -58.93 22.44
N ALA A 1065 -1.27 -60.03 22.61
CA ALA A 1065 -2.41 -60.38 21.75
C ALA A 1065 -3.74 -60.10 22.48
N PRO A 1066 -4.76 -59.58 21.78
CA PRO A 1066 -6.04 -59.27 22.40
C PRO A 1066 -6.81 -60.55 22.74
N PHE A 1067 -6.95 -60.83 24.05
CA PHE A 1067 -7.74 -61.90 24.67
C PHE A 1067 -7.30 -63.35 24.35
N SER A 1068 -7.56 -64.27 25.29
CA SER A 1068 -7.22 -65.71 25.19
C SER A 1068 -5.73 -66.07 25.00
N GLN A 1069 -4.80 -65.11 25.01
CA GLN A 1069 -3.36 -65.37 25.11
C GLN A 1069 -3.03 -65.91 26.50
N SER A 1070 -2.48 -67.12 26.60
CA SER A 1070 -1.99 -67.62 27.89
C SER A 1070 -0.68 -66.91 28.27
N LEU A 1071 -0.34 -66.89 29.57
CA LEU A 1071 0.94 -66.34 30.02
C LEU A 1071 2.14 -67.07 29.37
N GLU A 1072 2.01 -68.37 29.11
CA GLU A 1072 3.04 -69.14 28.39
C GLU A 1072 3.18 -68.68 26.94
N ASP A 1073 2.07 -68.38 26.26
CA ASP A 1073 2.09 -67.84 24.89
C ASP A 1073 2.69 -66.44 24.86
N TYR A 1074 2.29 -65.56 25.79
CA TYR A 1074 2.90 -64.23 25.93
C TYR A 1074 4.41 -64.32 26.20
N ASN A 1075 4.84 -65.16 27.15
CA ASN A 1075 6.26 -65.29 27.48
C ASN A 1075 7.06 -65.87 26.31
N ARG A 1076 6.47 -66.78 25.53
CA ARG A 1076 7.10 -67.33 24.33
C ARG A 1076 7.27 -66.26 23.25
N GLU A 1077 6.25 -65.43 23.02
CA GLU A 1077 6.35 -64.29 22.10
C GLU A 1077 7.35 -63.25 22.63
N LEU A 1078 7.33 -62.94 23.92
CA LEU A 1078 8.31 -62.03 24.55
C LEU A 1078 9.74 -62.52 24.40
N GLU A 1079 9.99 -63.80 24.65
CA GLU A 1079 11.30 -64.42 24.43
C GLU A 1079 11.70 -64.34 22.95
N ARG A 1080 10.75 -64.56 22.03
CA ARG A 1080 10.99 -64.42 20.59
C ARG A 1080 11.39 -62.99 20.19
N TRP A 1081 10.67 -61.97 20.65
CA TRP A 1081 10.96 -60.56 20.37
C TRP A 1081 12.26 -60.08 21.02
N ILE A 1082 12.54 -60.48 22.26
CA ILE A 1082 13.82 -60.17 22.94
C ILE A 1082 15.00 -60.87 22.24
N ASN A 1083 14.82 -62.14 21.83
CA ASN A 1083 15.86 -62.85 21.09
C ASN A 1083 16.13 -62.21 19.72
N ASN A 1084 15.10 -61.68 19.05
CA ASN A 1084 15.28 -60.87 17.84
C ASN A 1084 16.06 -59.58 18.15
N PHE A 1085 15.64 -58.83 19.17
CA PHE A 1085 16.27 -57.57 19.59
C PHE A 1085 17.76 -57.75 19.89
N ARG A 1086 18.11 -58.76 20.70
CA ARG A 1086 19.51 -59.09 21.02
C ARG A 1086 20.26 -59.71 19.85
N GLY A 1087 19.60 -60.60 19.09
CA GLY A 1087 20.19 -61.32 17.97
C GLY A 1087 20.53 -60.40 16.79
N ALA A 1088 19.80 -59.30 16.63
CA ALA A 1088 20.04 -58.26 15.63
C ALA A 1088 20.94 -57.11 16.15
N ASP A 1089 21.52 -57.23 17.35
CA ASP A 1089 22.38 -56.23 18.00
C ASP A 1089 21.71 -54.84 18.13
N LEU A 1090 20.40 -54.83 18.43
CA LEU A 1090 19.66 -53.61 18.73
C LEU A 1090 20.01 -53.17 20.17
N LYS A 1091 20.40 -51.91 20.35
CA LYS A 1091 20.67 -51.30 21.66
C LYS A 1091 19.55 -50.34 22.08
N ALA A 1092 19.00 -49.60 21.12
CA ALA A 1092 17.85 -48.71 21.29
C ALA A 1092 17.09 -48.55 19.97
N VAL A 1093 15.77 -48.34 20.05
CA VAL A 1093 14.92 -48.10 18.87
C VAL A 1093 14.10 -46.83 19.07
N ASN A 1094 14.47 -45.76 18.36
CA ASN A 1094 13.83 -44.47 18.44
C ASN A 1094 12.87 -44.28 17.27
N PHE A 1095 11.64 -43.83 17.52
CA PHE A 1095 10.82 -43.36 16.41
C PHE A 1095 11.37 -42.02 15.89
N GLY A 1096 11.32 -41.74 14.58
CA GLY A 1096 11.86 -40.49 14.04
C GLY A 1096 11.76 -40.28 12.53
N TYR A 1097 12.40 -39.22 12.06
CA TYR A 1097 12.36 -38.75 10.67
C TYR A 1097 13.77 -38.54 10.11
N ILE A 1098 13.97 -38.89 8.84
CA ILE A 1098 15.19 -38.66 8.09
C ILE A 1098 14.86 -37.74 6.93
N LEU A 1099 15.39 -36.52 6.95
CA LEU A 1099 15.25 -35.54 5.88
C LEU A 1099 16.61 -35.34 5.22
N LEU A 1100 16.70 -35.61 3.92
CA LEU A 1100 17.93 -35.49 3.14
C LEU A 1100 17.69 -34.61 1.93
N TRP A 1101 18.59 -33.67 1.68
CA TRP A 1101 18.60 -32.83 0.48
C TRP A 1101 19.91 -33.02 -0.25
N LYS A 1102 19.85 -33.12 -1.57
CA LYS A 1102 21.05 -33.28 -2.39
C LYS A 1102 21.89 -32.00 -2.37
N ARG A 1103 23.21 -32.14 -2.17
CA ARG A 1103 24.16 -31.02 -2.17
C ARG A 1103 24.88 -30.90 -3.52
N PRO A 1104 24.98 -29.68 -4.08
CA PRO A 1104 25.66 -29.47 -5.36
C PRO A 1104 27.21 -29.50 -5.30
N GLU A 1105 27.84 -29.38 -4.13
CA GLU A 1105 29.31 -29.29 -3.97
C GLU A 1105 29.96 -30.52 -3.29
N GLU A 1106 31.24 -30.81 -3.59
CA GLU A 1106 32.06 -31.95 -3.08
C GLU A 1106 32.56 -31.79 -1.62
N VAL A 1107 31.69 -31.38 -0.69
CA VAL A 1107 32.06 -31.08 0.72
C VAL A 1107 31.69 -32.24 1.67
N GLY A 1108 31.15 -33.34 1.17
CA GLY A 1108 30.73 -34.51 1.97
C GLY A 1108 29.31 -34.39 2.56
N CYS A 1109 28.91 -35.34 3.41
CA CYS A 1109 27.61 -35.33 4.09
C CYS A 1109 27.61 -34.39 5.29
N ASP A 1110 26.62 -33.49 5.34
CA ASP A 1110 26.39 -32.56 6.43
C ASP A 1110 25.17 -32.99 7.26
N LEU A 1111 25.41 -33.88 8.23
CA LEU A 1111 24.36 -34.52 9.03
C LEU A 1111 24.20 -33.84 10.39
N THR A 1112 22.96 -33.51 10.75
CA THR A 1112 22.58 -32.98 12.05
C THR A 1112 21.50 -33.87 12.67
N GLN A 1113 21.71 -34.31 13.89
CA GLN A 1113 20.73 -35.06 14.67
C GLN A 1113 20.13 -34.17 15.75
N ARG A 1114 18.81 -34.27 15.97
CA ARG A 1114 18.09 -33.56 17.02
C ARG A 1114 17.06 -34.46 17.68
N THR A 1115 16.83 -34.24 18.97
CA THR A 1115 15.70 -34.87 19.67
C THR A 1115 14.51 -33.92 19.65
N ILE A 1116 13.35 -34.40 19.22
CA ILE A 1116 12.12 -33.61 19.16
C ILE A 1116 10.98 -34.33 19.87
N HIS A 1117 9.94 -33.58 20.23
CA HIS A 1117 8.65 -34.18 20.49
C HIS A 1117 8.05 -34.71 19.19
N ASN A 1118 7.27 -35.80 19.27
CA ASN A 1118 6.56 -36.29 18.11
C ASN A 1118 5.61 -35.19 17.58
N PRO A 1119 5.78 -34.69 16.35
CA PRO A 1119 5.04 -33.53 15.87
C PRO A 1119 3.54 -33.81 15.73
N THR A 1120 2.75 -33.14 16.57
CA THR A 1120 1.29 -33.03 16.42
C THR A 1120 0.88 -31.72 15.73
N THR A 1121 1.84 -30.82 15.54
CA THR A 1121 1.68 -29.53 14.85
C THR A 1121 2.81 -29.35 13.83
N GLN A 1122 2.61 -28.45 12.87
CA GLN A 1122 3.55 -28.23 11.77
C GLN A 1122 4.93 -27.75 12.25
N ILE A 1123 5.98 -28.42 11.79
CA ILE A 1123 7.40 -28.07 12.02
C ILE A 1123 8.24 -27.99 10.73
N TRP A 1124 7.61 -28.22 9.57
CA TRP A 1124 8.29 -28.28 8.28
C TRP A 1124 8.97 -26.97 7.88
N GLU A 1125 8.45 -25.81 8.32
CA GLU A 1125 9.07 -24.50 8.09
C GLU A 1125 10.43 -24.40 8.79
N GLN A 1126 10.54 -24.95 10.00
CA GLN A 1126 11.79 -24.96 10.76
C GLN A 1126 12.80 -25.94 10.15
N ALA A 1127 12.33 -27.06 9.58
CA ALA A 1127 13.17 -27.96 8.81
C ALA A 1127 13.71 -27.30 7.52
N GLN A 1128 12.87 -26.50 6.84
CA GLN A 1128 13.27 -25.72 5.67
C GLN A 1128 14.25 -24.58 6.03
N ASP A 1129 13.95 -23.78 7.06
CA ASP A 1129 14.85 -22.71 7.54
C ASP A 1129 16.21 -23.30 7.95
N TRP A 1130 16.22 -24.46 8.60
CA TRP A 1130 17.48 -25.16 8.92
C TRP A 1130 18.29 -25.42 7.65
N LEU A 1131 17.69 -25.94 6.58
CA LEU A 1131 18.37 -26.18 5.31
C LEU A 1131 18.94 -24.88 4.72
N GLU A 1132 18.13 -23.83 4.65
CA GLU A 1132 18.54 -22.52 4.12
C GLU A 1132 19.74 -21.96 4.90
N GLN A 1133 19.72 -22.08 6.23
CA GLN A 1133 20.82 -21.69 7.10
C GLN A 1133 22.09 -22.52 6.85
N ARG A 1134 21.96 -23.83 6.60
CA ARG A 1134 23.10 -24.69 6.22
C ARG A 1134 23.67 -24.31 4.85
N GLN A 1135 22.82 -24.06 3.87
CA GLN A 1135 23.24 -23.57 2.56
C GLN A 1135 23.96 -22.22 2.66
N HIS A 1136 23.48 -21.32 3.53
CA HIS A 1136 24.15 -20.05 3.81
C HIS A 1136 25.51 -20.24 4.47
N TRP A 1137 25.63 -21.17 5.41
CA TRP A 1137 26.90 -21.50 6.09
C TRP A 1137 27.98 -21.99 5.14
N ASP A 1138 27.61 -22.80 4.14
CA ASP A 1138 28.55 -23.32 3.16
C ASP A 1138 28.79 -22.38 1.98
N SER A 1139 27.94 -21.36 1.82
CA SER A 1139 28.09 -20.42 0.71
C SER A 1139 29.43 -19.69 0.79
N ASN A 1140 30.00 -19.35 -0.38
CA ASN A 1140 31.22 -18.53 -0.49
C ASN A 1140 31.11 -17.14 0.17
N GLN A 1141 29.92 -16.75 0.63
CA GLN A 1141 29.64 -15.48 1.30
C GLN A 1141 29.55 -15.61 2.82
N SER A 1142 29.59 -16.83 3.38
CA SER A 1142 29.35 -17.11 4.81
C SER A 1142 30.31 -16.34 5.73
N ASP A 1143 31.58 -16.22 5.35
CA ASP A 1143 32.60 -15.45 6.07
C ASP A 1143 32.21 -13.98 6.31
N SER A 1144 31.47 -13.41 5.36
CA SER A 1144 30.99 -12.02 5.41
C SER A 1144 29.59 -11.87 6.02
N MET A 1145 28.92 -12.99 6.29
CA MET A 1145 27.63 -13.00 6.96
C MET A 1145 27.80 -12.78 8.47
N ILE A 1146 26.73 -12.29 9.06
CA ILE A 1146 26.67 -11.85 10.45
C ILE A 1146 26.00 -12.93 11.29
N LEU A 1147 26.61 -13.24 12.42
CA LEU A 1147 26.12 -14.21 13.37
C LEU A 1147 25.16 -13.53 14.35
N ALA A 1148 23.93 -14.02 14.44
CA ALA A 1148 22.89 -13.51 15.33
C ALA A 1148 22.22 -14.64 16.12
N LEU A 1149 21.59 -14.30 17.26
CA LEU A 1149 20.75 -15.25 18.00
C LEU A 1149 19.40 -15.44 17.32
N HIS A 1150 18.82 -16.63 17.46
CA HIS A 1150 17.42 -16.86 17.11
C HIS A 1150 16.50 -15.89 17.89
N PRO A 1151 15.50 -15.23 17.26
CA PRO A 1151 14.69 -14.17 17.89
C PRO A 1151 13.85 -14.64 19.09
N GLU A 1152 13.42 -15.91 19.08
CA GLU A 1152 12.62 -16.49 20.18
C GLU A 1152 13.45 -17.05 21.34
N LEU A 1153 14.78 -17.05 21.23
CA LEU A 1153 15.62 -17.61 22.27
C LEU A 1153 15.44 -16.86 23.60
N ARG A 1154 15.31 -17.62 24.69
CA ARG A 1154 15.31 -17.15 26.08
C ARG A 1154 16.42 -17.86 26.83
N ILE A 1155 17.11 -17.13 27.71
CA ILE A 1155 18.18 -17.67 28.54
C ILE A 1155 17.70 -17.61 30.00
N ASN A 1156 17.48 -18.76 30.61
CA ASN A 1156 17.07 -18.88 32.01
C ASN A 1156 18.28 -19.28 32.85
N THR A 1157 18.45 -18.61 33.98
CA THR A 1157 19.47 -18.95 34.98
C THR A 1157 18.78 -19.39 36.26
N GLU A 1158 18.98 -20.64 36.67
CA GLU A 1158 18.52 -21.15 37.96
C GLU A 1158 19.66 -21.05 39.00
N GLU A 1159 19.42 -20.29 40.07
CA GLU A 1159 20.33 -20.14 41.20
C GLU A 1159 19.98 -21.15 42.30
N THR A 1160 20.94 -22.00 42.67
CA THR A 1160 20.77 -22.88 43.83
C THR A 1160 21.11 -22.09 45.10
N ILE A 1161 20.14 -21.93 46.00
CA ILE A 1161 20.32 -21.17 47.25
C ILE A 1161 21.48 -21.78 48.07
N GLY A 1162 22.61 -21.07 48.13
CA GLY A 1162 23.79 -21.43 48.91
C GLY A 1162 24.96 -22.06 48.13
N SER A 1163 24.92 -22.11 46.79
CA SER A 1163 26.08 -22.45 45.95
C SER A 1163 26.37 -21.35 44.91
N ASP A 1164 27.63 -21.21 44.50
CA ASP A 1164 28.03 -20.34 43.38
C ASP A 1164 27.73 -20.98 41.99
N GLU A 1165 27.09 -22.16 41.97
CA GLU A 1165 26.79 -22.88 40.73
C GLU A 1165 25.42 -22.47 40.19
N HIS A 1166 25.44 -21.88 39.00
CA HIS A 1166 24.28 -21.43 38.26
C HIS A 1166 24.07 -22.39 37.09
N GLN A 1167 22.88 -22.99 36.99
CA GLN A 1167 22.51 -23.76 35.80
C GLN A 1167 21.88 -22.78 34.79
N VAL A 1168 22.45 -22.73 33.58
CA VAL A 1168 21.91 -21.89 32.51
C VAL A 1168 21.29 -22.76 31.44
N GLU A 1169 20.03 -22.48 31.14
CA GLU A 1169 19.25 -23.17 30.14
C GLU A 1169 18.83 -22.22 29.03
N LEU A 1170 19.00 -22.67 27.80
CA LEU A 1170 18.41 -22.07 26.61
C LEU A 1170 17.02 -22.66 26.43
N ARG A 1171 16.01 -21.80 26.40
CA ARG A 1171 14.62 -22.18 26.16
C ARG A 1171 14.08 -21.42 24.96
N PHE A 1172 13.31 -22.13 24.16
CA PHE A 1172 12.49 -21.58 23.09
C PHE A 1172 11.03 -21.61 23.57
N GLY A 1173 10.08 -21.02 22.85
CA GLY A 1173 8.65 -21.08 23.21
C GLY A 1173 8.09 -22.52 23.23
N GLU A 1174 6.77 -22.69 23.14
CA GLU A 1174 6.13 -24.02 23.07
C GLU A 1174 6.31 -24.73 21.70
N ASN A 1175 7.44 -24.54 21.03
CA ASN A 1175 7.71 -25.09 19.71
C ASN A 1175 8.32 -26.51 19.83
N PRO A 1176 7.65 -27.56 19.32
CA PRO A 1176 8.12 -28.95 19.45
C PRO A 1176 9.41 -29.27 18.70
N PHE A 1177 9.84 -28.40 17.76
CA PHE A 1177 11.12 -28.49 17.05
C PHE A 1177 12.32 -28.03 17.89
N PHE A 1178 12.08 -27.20 18.92
CA PHE A 1178 13.13 -26.67 19.79
C PHE A 1178 13.00 -27.25 21.20
N THR A 1179 14.11 -27.72 21.76
CA THR A 1179 14.18 -28.28 23.11
C THR A 1179 14.95 -27.37 24.07
N THR A 1180 15.03 -27.78 25.33
CA THR A 1180 15.83 -27.08 26.34
C THR A 1180 17.28 -27.56 26.28
N TYR A 1181 18.21 -26.62 26.16
CA TYR A 1181 19.64 -26.92 26.14
C TYR A 1181 20.35 -26.36 27.37
N GLY A 1182 21.05 -27.23 28.10
CA GLY A 1182 21.95 -26.83 29.17
C GLY A 1182 23.25 -26.29 28.59
N ILE A 1183 23.65 -25.10 29.02
CA ILE A 1183 24.89 -24.45 28.58
C ILE A 1183 25.73 -23.99 29.77
N THR A 1184 27.04 -23.84 29.53
CA THR A 1184 27.94 -23.24 30.51
C THR A 1184 27.73 -21.73 30.61
N ASN A 1185 28.04 -21.13 31.76
CA ASN A 1185 28.01 -19.67 31.97
C ASN A 1185 28.81 -18.90 30.90
N ARG A 1186 29.94 -19.47 30.46
CA ARG A 1186 30.77 -18.88 29.40
C ARG A 1186 30.04 -18.78 28.06
N ILE A 1187 29.37 -19.85 27.64
CA ILE A 1187 28.55 -19.85 26.42
C ILE A 1187 27.41 -18.84 26.56
N ALA A 1188 26.80 -18.75 27.74
CA ALA A 1188 25.73 -17.79 27.99
C ALA A 1188 26.20 -16.32 27.85
N ASP A 1189 27.38 -16.00 28.39
CA ASP A 1189 28.01 -14.68 28.25
C ASP A 1189 28.40 -14.38 26.81
N GLU A 1190 28.92 -15.36 26.07
CA GLU A 1190 29.23 -15.20 24.64
C GLU A 1190 27.97 -15.03 23.79
N LEU A 1191 26.88 -15.73 24.08
CA LEU A 1191 25.60 -15.51 23.41
C LEU A 1191 25.06 -14.10 23.67
N ARG A 1192 25.19 -13.59 24.89
CA ARG A 1192 24.88 -12.18 25.21
C ARG A 1192 25.77 -11.22 24.42
N ARG A 1193 27.06 -11.53 24.27
CA ARG A 1193 27.97 -10.72 23.44
C ARG A 1193 27.59 -10.76 21.96
N ILE A 1194 27.28 -11.93 21.40
CA ILE A 1194 26.83 -12.09 20.01
C ILE A 1194 25.56 -11.29 19.78
N TYR A 1195 24.59 -11.36 20.70
CA TYR A 1195 23.37 -10.57 20.65
C TYR A 1195 23.63 -9.05 20.60
N LEU A 1196 24.60 -8.57 21.37
CA LEU A 1196 24.92 -7.14 21.44
C LEU A 1196 25.78 -6.67 20.26
N THR A 1197 26.67 -7.51 19.75
CA THR A 1197 27.75 -7.10 18.82
C THR A 1197 27.55 -7.55 17.39
N GLU A 1198 26.68 -8.54 17.15
CA GLU A 1198 26.39 -9.15 15.85
C GLU A 1198 27.62 -9.24 14.94
N PRO A 1199 28.63 -9.99 15.37
CA PRO A 1199 29.91 -10.07 14.67
C PRO A 1199 29.77 -10.84 13.34
N GLU A 1200 30.63 -10.50 12.38
CA GLU A 1200 30.86 -11.35 11.20
C GLU A 1200 31.33 -12.74 11.64
N LEU A 1201 30.83 -13.80 10.98
CA LEU A 1201 31.16 -15.18 11.29
C LEU A 1201 32.68 -15.40 11.35
N LYS A 1202 33.41 -14.85 10.36
CA LYS A 1202 34.88 -14.91 10.28
C LYS A 1202 35.58 -14.38 11.53
N ARG A 1203 35.04 -13.34 12.18
CA ARG A 1203 35.68 -12.71 13.35
C ARG A 1203 35.58 -13.54 14.63
N ILE A 1204 34.70 -14.53 14.67
CA ILE A 1204 34.57 -15.43 15.83
C ILE A 1204 35.25 -16.78 15.56
N LEU A 1205 35.20 -17.28 14.33
CA LEU A 1205 35.80 -18.58 13.98
C LEU A 1205 37.34 -18.61 14.09
N ASP A 1206 38.01 -17.46 14.26
CA ASP A 1206 39.46 -17.38 14.54
C ASP A 1206 39.86 -18.01 15.90
N SER A 1207 38.91 -18.24 16.82
CA SER A 1207 39.08 -19.10 18.00
C SER A 1207 38.37 -20.43 17.77
N SER A 1208 39.10 -21.55 17.84
CA SER A 1208 38.63 -22.91 17.53
C SER A 1208 37.56 -23.42 18.51
N GLU A 1209 36.36 -22.87 18.43
CA GLU A 1209 35.27 -23.16 19.36
C GLU A 1209 34.17 -23.95 18.64
N SER A 1210 34.28 -25.28 18.68
CA SER A 1210 33.36 -26.25 18.05
C SER A 1210 31.89 -26.10 18.49
N TRP A 1211 31.62 -25.32 19.53
CA TRP A 1211 30.26 -25.06 20.01
C TRP A 1211 29.51 -24.03 19.15
N ILE A 1212 30.17 -23.13 18.42
CA ILE A 1212 29.49 -22.11 17.58
C ILE A 1212 28.78 -22.78 16.42
N GLU A 1213 29.50 -23.61 15.67
CA GLU A 1213 28.91 -24.40 14.60
C GLU A 1213 27.83 -25.36 15.15
N LYS A 1214 28.07 -25.95 16.34
CA LYS A 1214 27.06 -26.79 17.02
C LYS A 1214 25.78 -26.01 17.32
N LEU A 1215 25.86 -24.81 17.89
CA LEU A 1215 24.70 -23.97 18.17
C LEU A 1215 24.02 -23.47 16.90
N HIS A 1216 24.78 -23.21 15.83
CA HIS A 1216 24.20 -22.89 14.52
C HIS A 1216 23.45 -24.09 13.91
N ARG A 1217 24.02 -25.29 13.99
CA ARG A 1217 23.34 -26.55 13.59
C ARG A 1217 22.09 -26.83 14.41
N LEU A 1218 22.05 -26.40 15.67
CA LEU A 1218 20.87 -26.44 16.55
C LEU A 1218 19.88 -25.29 16.29
N GLY A 1219 20.16 -24.37 15.36
CA GLY A 1219 19.28 -23.24 15.01
C GLY A 1219 19.27 -22.12 16.05
N ILE A 1220 20.16 -22.19 17.05
CA ILE A 1220 20.30 -21.21 18.14
C ILE A 1220 21.03 -19.96 17.62
N LEU A 1221 22.01 -20.18 16.74
CA LEU A 1221 22.71 -19.14 16.00
C LEU A 1221 22.30 -19.15 14.52
N ARG A 1222 22.07 -17.97 13.95
CA ARG A 1222 21.66 -17.78 12.55
C ARG A 1222 22.66 -16.90 11.81
N LEU A 1223 22.78 -17.13 10.50
CA LEU A 1223 23.56 -16.28 9.59
C LEU A 1223 22.64 -15.31 8.86
N ASN A 1224 22.99 -14.03 8.94
CA ASN A 1224 22.27 -12.92 8.32
C ASN A 1224 23.19 -12.15 7.35
N LYS A 1225 22.61 -11.58 6.29
CA LYS A 1225 23.37 -10.71 5.36
C LYS A 1225 23.59 -9.29 5.89
N ARG A 1226 22.95 -8.90 7.01
CA ARG A 1226 22.89 -7.50 7.50
C ARG A 1226 22.94 -7.45 9.03
N ARG A 1227 23.56 -6.38 9.60
CA ARG A 1227 23.67 -6.16 11.05
C ARG A 1227 22.44 -5.40 11.52
N ARG A 1228 21.90 -5.80 12.67
CA ARG A 1228 20.97 -5.05 13.50
C ARG A 1228 21.76 -3.95 14.22
N ILE A 1229 21.19 -2.75 14.27
CA ILE A 1229 21.77 -1.62 15.01
C ILE A 1229 21.28 -1.72 16.46
N LEU A 1230 22.14 -2.14 17.37
CA LEU A 1230 21.88 -2.15 18.82
C LEU A 1230 22.92 -1.34 19.58
N SER A 1231 22.48 -0.53 20.55
CA SER A 1231 23.31 0.36 21.36
C SER A 1231 23.53 -0.20 22.79
N GLY A 1232 24.79 -0.47 23.16
CA GLY A 1232 25.25 -0.52 24.57
C GLY A 1232 26.19 -1.68 24.99
N GLU A 1233 27.36 -1.31 25.55
CA GLU A 1233 28.46 -2.14 26.14
C GLU A 1233 28.04 -2.86 27.46
N SER A 1234 28.72 -3.84 28.10
CA SER A 1234 30.15 -4.23 28.19
C SER A 1234 30.39 -5.64 28.80
N ASN A 1235 31.55 -6.23 28.45
CA ASN A 1235 32.47 -7.18 29.14
C ASN A 1235 32.10 -7.92 30.44
N ASN A 1236 32.36 -9.24 30.45
CA ASN A 1236 33.08 -9.96 31.52
C ASN A 1236 33.68 -11.29 31.01
N ASN A 1237 34.78 -11.73 31.63
CA ASN A 1237 35.66 -12.80 31.14
C ASN A 1237 35.67 -13.97 32.17
N PRO A 1238 35.27 -15.21 31.84
CA PRO A 1238 35.31 -16.32 32.80
C PRO A 1238 36.43 -17.33 32.52
N GLY A 1239 37.02 -17.87 33.59
CA GLY A 1239 38.13 -18.81 33.57
C GLY A 1239 37.80 -20.24 33.12
N ASN A 1240 38.85 -20.94 32.67
CA ASN A 1240 38.84 -22.28 32.07
C ASN A 1240 38.04 -23.34 32.84
N ARG A 1241 36.93 -23.80 32.23
CA ARG A 1241 36.26 -25.09 32.47
C ARG A 1241 35.96 -25.76 31.13
N LYS A 1242 35.85 -27.09 31.13
CA LYS A 1242 35.61 -27.91 29.94
C LYS A 1242 34.23 -27.57 29.32
N GLU A 1243 34.20 -27.26 28.04
CA GLU A 1243 33.03 -26.72 27.33
C GLU A 1243 32.06 -27.83 26.91
N THR A 1244 30.79 -27.73 27.30
CA THR A 1244 29.74 -28.69 26.91
C THR A 1244 28.42 -27.98 26.66
N VAL A 1245 27.69 -28.43 25.63
CA VAL A 1245 26.26 -28.13 25.38
C VAL A 1245 25.56 -29.46 25.48
N GLU A 1246 24.63 -29.59 26.43
CA GLU A 1246 23.90 -30.81 26.72
C GLU A 1246 22.42 -30.61 26.37
N GLU A 1247 21.87 -31.50 25.54
CA GLU A 1247 20.45 -31.51 25.21
C GLU A 1247 19.72 -32.29 26.32
N HIS A 1248 18.73 -31.67 26.97
CA HIS A 1248 17.96 -32.35 27.99
C HIS A 1248 16.87 -33.21 27.34
N ALA A 1249 16.81 -34.49 27.71
CA ALA A 1249 15.75 -35.38 27.25
C ALA A 1249 14.39 -34.85 27.66
N THR A 1250 13.52 -34.60 26.67
CA THR A 1250 12.14 -34.18 26.90
C THR A 1250 11.33 -35.32 27.49
N LYS A 1251 10.42 -35.03 28.43
CA LYS A 1251 9.51 -36.02 29.02
C LYS A 1251 8.80 -36.80 27.90
N THR A 1252 8.92 -38.12 27.97
CA THR A 1252 8.45 -39.08 26.96
C THR A 1252 6.99 -38.85 26.59
N THR A 1253 6.73 -38.71 25.29
CA THR A 1253 5.39 -38.93 24.72
C THR A 1253 4.95 -40.36 25.08
N PRO A 1254 3.67 -40.60 25.39
CA PRO A 1254 3.18 -41.94 25.68
C PRO A 1254 3.47 -42.90 24.52
N THR A 1255 4.43 -43.82 24.72
CA THR A 1255 4.58 -45.02 23.89
C THR A 1255 3.35 -45.92 24.07
N CYS A 1256 3.05 -46.81 23.11
CA CYS A 1256 1.94 -47.78 23.13
C CYS A 1256 1.72 -48.54 24.45
N LEU A 1257 2.69 -48.56 25.36
CA LEU A 1257 2.55 -49.08 26.73
C LEU A 1257 1.59 -48.29 27.62
N SER A 1258 1.47 -46.96 27.50
CA SER A 1258 0.51 -46.20 28.33
C SER A 1258 -0.94 -46.42 27.91
N THR A 1259 -1.18 -46.83 26.66
CA THR A 1259 -2.52 -47.19 26.16
C THR A 1259 -2.95 -48.61 26.53
N TYR A 1260 -2.00 -49.48 26.93
CA TYR A 1260 -2.31 -50.82 27.43
C TYR A 1260 -2.44 -50.89 28.96
N LEU A 1261 -1.84 -49.94 29.69
CA LEU A 1261 -1.79 -49.92 31.16
C LEU A 1261 -2.41 -48.66 31.80
N GLY A 1262 -3.02 -47.77 31.01
CA GLY A 1262 -3.66 -46.53 31.45
C GLY A 1262 -5.16 -46.64 31.69
#